data_AF-M2T3W4-F1
#
_entry.id   AF-M2T3W4-F1
#
_cell.length_a   1.000
_cell.length_b   1.000
_cell.length_c   1.000
_cell.angle_alpha   90.00
_cell.angle_beta   90.00
_cell.angle_gamma   90.00
#
_symmetry.space_group_name_H-M   'P 1'
#
loop_
_entity.id
_entity.type
_entity.pdbx_description
1 polymer ?
#
loop_
_entity_poly.entity_id
_entity_poly.type
_entity_poly.pdbx_seq_one_letter_code
_entity_poly.pdbx_strand_id
1 'polypeptide(L)'
;MSAAGEGPLFSTDLISPEVLKALPEGYNCRPLERKDYANGFLDVLRVLTTVGDITEEQWNKRYDWMSARNDEYFLLCITDSSNAIVGTGALIVERKFIHQLGLVGHIEDIAVAKDQQGKKLGLRIIQALDFVAEKVGCYKTILDCSEANEGFYVKCGFKRAGLEMAHYYGRKNVTANQKEIVPQGVMAQEKSKVPDHKSATQENQGQETPPITQSTATVPCASPPEIPGDKFTPYNTTSWPKIPSGLTPDLWTPIQCAPANFAPDHFLSVCHNLLENPNLTASHLSRAELSYTSFTDATFDPQAKTPEDLASIIKHLRPECRPRLVQGGLPGYTLDYTVVRKLVPRNPKLDDALMQTCHLFVSEEEITVAAADEEREETFKAERYVVIYIPHVDDTESGAEAIPYYHPKVRALAILYTYFPTGLDTVSGLDSPGLLSVYYNLFSQVPLDNRLERTALKLAEIIHKHARGRQAGYKKRVHHDLIIGQKRFQDTYAYLKGKYAKDLITAWIEQTPPEKHVFEDLGIAAFLEELWVDMYGGEANPQALDGDESKSQRKKIAQSNFPGFVDIGCGNGLLVSILTTQGWSGWGFDARRRKSWDTFPTSHAEKLKEMLLVPAIIQPSPSLSPITPETPSSTTTTPHHSGIFPPQSFIISNHADELTPWTPLLAYLNSSPFIAIPCCSHDLGGTRFRAPVHAKHLVADPATEKARKKNKQPSAYASLCSWVCHLAEKTGFEVEKEYLRIPSTRNVAVVGRKQVADKEGHVQGEDLGIKERLRFLRELVEKEMGSLSVEQVENMWMKSGDGLLKPGKGGH
;
A
#
# COMPACT_ATOMS: atom_id res chain seq x y z
N MET A 1 24.78 -29.29 -41.17
CA MET A 1 24.76 -28.65 -39.83
C MET A 1 26.20 -28.42 -39.44
N SER A 2 26.62 -27.18 -39.21
CA SER A 2 27.93 -26.87 -38.66
C SER A 2 27.99 -27.20 -37.16
N ALA A 3 29.19 -27.41 -36.62
CA ALA A 3 29.36 -27.59 -35.18
C ALA A 3 28.97 -26.30 -34.42
N ALA A 4 28.22 -26.43 -33.33
CA ALA A 4 27.88 -25.32 -32.43
C ALA A 4 29.12 -24.98 -31.59
N GLY A 5 29.91 -24.02 -32.09
CA GLY A 5 31.28 -23.77 -31.65
C GLY A 5 31.47 -23.36 -30.19
N GLU A 6 32.72 -23.44 -29.74
CA GLU A 6 33.19 -23.12 -28.38
C GLU A 6 33.30 -21.59 -28.15
N GLY A 7 32.27 -20.84 -28.59
CA GLY A 7 32.26 -19.38 -28.58
C GLY A 7 31.23 -18.76 -27.62
N PRO A 8 31.29 -17.44 -27.42
CA PRO A 8 30.27 -16.67 -26.71
C PRO A 8 28.90 -16.78 -27.39
N LEU A 9 27.83 -16.74 -26.60
CA LEU A 9 26.45 -16.87 -27.07
C LEU A 9 26.09 -15.89 -28.19
N PHE A 10 26.54 -14.64 -28.08
CA PHE A 10 26.37 -13.57 -29.08
C PHE A 10 27.68 -12.77 -29.24
N SER A 11 27.77 -11.86 -30.21
CA SER A 11 29.02 -11.08 -30.44
C SER A 11 29.40 -10.22 -29.23
N THR A 12 30.68 -10.27 -28.85
CA THR A 12 31.28 -9.39 -27.85
C THR A 12 31.16 -7.90 -28.20
N ASP A 13 30.97 -7.55 -29.48
CA ASP A 13 30.78 -6.17 -29.92
C ASP A 13 29.48 -5.53 -29.40
N LEU A 14 28.54 -6.34 -28.91
CA LEU A 14 27.30 -5.87 -28.27
C LEU A 14 27.48 -5.58 -26.77
N ILE A 15 28.62 -5.90 -26.16
CA ILE A 15 28.92 -5.47 -24.78
C ILE A 15 29.33 -3.99 -24.79
N SER A 16 28.72 -3.19 -23.90
CA SER A 16 29.01 -1.75 -23.81
C SER A 16 30.47 -1.47 -23.42
N PRO A 17 31.25 -0.72 -24.23
CA PRO A 17 32.61 -0.32 -23.89
C PRO A 17 32.67 0.58 -22.64
N GLU A 18 31.62 1.36 -22.39
CA GLU A 18 31.51 2.19 -21.20
C GLU A 18 31.30 1.35 -19.93
N VAL A 19 30.49 0.28 -20.02
CA VAL A 19 30.31 -0.67 -18.92
C VAL A 19 31.63 -1.37 -18.60
N LEU A 20 32.34 -1.86 -19.62
CA LEU A 20 33.66 -2.50 -19.44
C LEU A 20 34.66 -1.56 -18.75
N LYS A 21 34.74 -0.30 -19.19
CA LYS A 21 35.59 0.73 -18.58
C LYS A 21 35.17 1.13 -17.16
N ALA A 22 33.92 0.86 -16.77
CA ALA A 22 33.34 1.30 -15.51
C ALA A 22 33.05 0.16 -14.51
N LEU A 23 33.53 -1.06 -14.79
CA LEU A 23 33.63 -2.16 -13.83
C LEU A 23 34.75 -1.88 -12.80
N PRO A 24 34.72 -2.51 -11.60
CA PRO A 24 35.86 -2.51 -10.71
C PRO A 24 37.03 -3.32 -11.30
N GLU A 25 38.26 -2.98 -10.91
CA GLU A 25 39.46 -3.72 -11.33
C GLU A 25 39.35 -5.22 -10.99
N GLY A 26 39.80 -6.08 -11.91
CA GLY A 26 39.70 -7.53 -11.80
C GLY A 26 38.34 -8.13 -12.22
N TYR A 27 37.30 -7.33 -12.46
CA TYR A 27 36.02 -7.82 -12.99
C TYR A 27 35.94 -7.66 -14.51
N ASN A 28 35.19 -8.53 -15.17
CA ASN A 28 34.89 -8.47 -16.61
C ASN A 28 33.40 -8.69 -16.86
N CYS A 29 32.88 -8.23 -18.01
CA CYS A 29 31.51 -8.52 -18.47
C CYS A 29 31.57 -9.10 -19.89
N ARG A 30 30.95 -10.25 -20.12
CA ARG A 30 30.96 -10.95 -21.42
C ARG A 30 29.65 -11.70 -21.66
N PRO A 31 29.34 -12.11 -22.89
CA PRO A 31 28.27 -13.06 -23.15
C PRO A 31 28.49 -14.37 -22.40
N LEU A 32 27.40 -15.08 -22.11
CA LEU A 32 27.43 -16.44 -21.59
C LEU A 32 28.18 -17.38 -22.54
N GLU A 33 28.90 -18.34 -22.00
CA GLU A 33 29.56 -19.42 -22.75
C GLU A 33 29.08 -20.79 -22.27
N ARG A 34 29.12 -21.81 -23.15
CA ARG A 34 28.70 -23.19 -22.83
C ARG A 34 29.36 -23.72 -21.54
N LYS A 35 30.64 -23.38 -21.34
CA LYS A 35 31.47 -23.81 -20.20
C LYS A 35 31.05 -23.22 -18.85
N ASP A 36 30.20 -22.20 -18.81
CA ASP A 36 29.89 -21.46 -17.57
C ASP A 36 29.01 -22.24 -16.57
N TYR A 37 28.48 -23.39 -16.97
CA TYR A 37 27.98 -24.42 -16.05
C TYR A 37 29.01 -24.76 -14.96
N ALA A 38 30.28 -24.94 -15.34
CA ALA A 38 31.37 -25.24 -14.40
C ALA A 38 31.87 -24.00 -13.63
N ASN A 39 31.53 -22.78 -14.09
CA ASN A 39 32.00 -21.51 -13.51
C ASN A 39 31.00 -20.89 -12.51
N GLY A 40 30.00 -21.66 -12.06
CA GLY A 40 29.06 -21.25 -11.00
C GLY A 40 27.82 -20.48 -11.45
N PHE A 41 27.53 -20.40 -12.76
CA PHE A 41 26.39 -19.65 -13.31
C PHE A 41 25.05 -20.01 -12.64
N LEU A 42 24.77 -21.32 -12.50
CA LEU A 42 23.52 -21.80 -11.90
C LEU A 42 23.40 -21.42 -10.42
N ASP A 43 24.51 -21.34 -9.69
CA ASP A 43 24.50 -21.00 -8.26
C ASP A 43 24.32 -19.50 -8.01
N VAL A 44 24.73 -18.64 -8.97
CA VAL A 44 24.35 -17.22 -8.95
C VAL A 44 22.83 -17.07 -9.13
N LEU A 45 22.20 -17.81 -10.05
CA LEU A 45 20.73 -17.76 -10.23
C LEU A 45 19.95 -18.20 -8.98
N ARG A 46 20.52 -19.07 -8.11
CA ARG A 46 19.90 -19.48 -6.84
C ARG A 46 19.72 -18.34 -5.83
N VAL A 47 20.32 -17.16 -6.05
CA VAL A 47 20.05 -15.97 -5.20
C VAL A 47 18.74 -15.26 -5.59
N LEU A 48 18.23 -15.50 -6.79
CA LEU A 48 17.01 -14.91 -7.33
C LEU A 48 15.79 -15.82 -7.11
N THR A 49 15.88 -17.10 -7.50
CA THR A 49 14.73 -18.02 -7.48
C THR A 49 15.14 -19.50 -7.36
N THR A 50 14.15 -20.40 -7.39
CA THR A 50 14.37 -21.86 -7.39
C THR A 50 14.82 -22.33 -8.77
N VAL A 51 16.11 -22.65 -8.91
CA VAL A 51 16.70 -23.23 -10.14
C VAL A 51 16.41 -24.75 -10.26
N GLY A 52 16.38 -25.46 -9.13
CA GLY A 52 16.34 -26.93 -9.10
C GLY A 52 17.71 -27.58 -9.38
N ASP A 53 17.69 -28.86 -9.70
CA ASP A 53 18.88 -29.64 -10.06
C ASP A 53 18.89 -29.85 -11.58
N ILE A 54 19.93 -29.33 -12.24
CA ILE A 54 20.09 -29.32 -13.70
C ILE A 54 21.41 -30.03 -14.02
N THR A 55 21.36 -31.08 -14.84
CA THR A 55 22.57 -31.78 -15.29
C THR A 55 23.27 -31.02 -16.42
N GLU A 56 24.56 -31.28 -16.61
CA GLU A 56 25.34 -30.69 -17.70
C GLU A 56 24.74 -30.99 -19.09
N GLU A 57 24.11 -32.15 -19.27
CA GLU A 57 23.39 -32.50 -20.50
C GLU A 57 22.14 -31.64 -20.71
N GLN A 58 21.37 -31.36 -19.65
CA GLN A 58 20.21 -30.48 -19.68
C GLN A 58 20.61 -29.02 -19.91
N TRP A 59 21.70 -28.58 -19.26
CA TRP A 59 22.33 -27.28 -19.50
C TRP A 59 22.72 -27.12 -20.98
N ASN A 60 23.50 -28.07 -21.52
CA ASN A 60 23.95 -28.03 -22.91
C ASN A 60 22.78 -27.96 -23.89
N LYS A 61 21.74 -28.79 -23.72
CA LYS A 61 20.52 -28.75 -24.54
C LYS A 61 19.79 -27.40 -24.48
N ARG A 62 19.78 -26.72 -23.32
CA ARG A 62 19.19 -25.37 -23.17
C ARG A 62 20.08 -24.31 -23.81
N TYR A 63 21.40 -24.38 -23.61
CA TYR A 63 22.37 -23.46 -24.19
C TYR A 63 22.33 -23.52 -25.72
N ASP A 64 22.34 -24.72 -26.33
CA ASP A 64 22.25 -24.90 -27.78
C ASP A 64 20.94 -24.34 -28.35
N TRP A 65 19.82 -24.50 -27.62
CA TRP A 65 18.53 -23.95 -28.04
C TRP A 65 18.51 -22.40 -28.02
N MET A 66 19.19 -21.77 -27.05
CA MET A 66 19.36 -20.31 -26.98
C MET A 66 20.39 -19.80 -28.00
N SER A 67 21.49 -20.52 -28.21
CA SER A 67 22.55 -20.19 -29.17
C SER A 67 22.06 -20.20 -30.62
N ALA A 68 21.14 -21.12 -30.95
CA ALA A 68 20.42 -21.13 -32.22
C ALA A 68 19.39 -19.98 -32.38
N ARG A 69 19.30 -19.06 -31.41
CA ARG A 69 18.40 -17.89 -31.33
C ARG A 69 19.14 -16.70 -30.71
N ASN A 70 20.42 -16.52 -31.03
CA ASN A 70 21.25 -15.44 -30.48
C ASN A 70 20.97 -14.04 -31.09
N ASP A 71 19.95 -13.94 -31.93
CA ASP A 71 19.25 -12.71 -32.30
C ASP A 71 18.02 -12.40 -31.41
N GLU A 72 17.57 -13.36 -30.59
CA GLU A 72 16.48 -13.23 -29.61
C GLU A 72 17.01 -13.21 -28.17
N TYR A 73 17.96 -14.08 -27.82
CA TYR A 73 18.45 -14.33 -26.46
C TYR A 73 19.89 -13.80 -26.23
N PHE A 74 20.00 -12.76 -25.42
CA PHE A 74 21.27 -12.12 -25.06
C PHE A 74 21.54 -12.29 -23.56
N LEU A 75 22.07 -13.46 -23.17
CA LEU A 75 22.49 -13.75 -21.79
C LEU A 75 23.95 -13.32 -21.58
N LEU A 76 24.21 -12.48 -20.58
CA LEU A 76 25.55 -12.02 -20.22
C LEU A 76 25.87 -12.26 -18.75
N CYS A 77 27.17 -12.31 -18.46
CA CYS A 77 27.72 -12.59 -17.15
C CYS A 77 28.79 -11.56 -16.77
N ILE A 78 28.88 -11.28 -15.47
CA ILE A 78 30.04 -10.65 -14.87
C ILE A 78 30.88 -11.76 -14.21
N THR A 79 32.18 -11.78 -14.51
CA THR A 79 33.17 -12.60 -13.81
C THR A 79 34.05 -11.77 -12.90
N ASP A 80 34.61 -12.39 -11.86
CA ASP A 80 35.70 -11.80 -11.07
C ASP A 80 37.09 -12.22 -11.58
N SER A 81 38.14 -11.90 -10.81
CA SER A 81 39.54 -12.16 -11.16
C SER A 81 39.94 -13.63 -11.15
N SER A 82 39.08 -14.52 -10.64
CA SER A 82 39.24 -15.98 -10.75
C SER A 82 38.55 -16.57 -11.99
N ASN A 83 37.85 -15.73 -12.78
CA ASN A 83 36.89 -16.09 -13.82
C ASN A 83 35.59 -16.78 -13.32
N ALA A 84 35.36 -16.85 -12.00
CA ALA A 84 34.09 -17.31 -11.46
C ALA A 84 32.95 -16.34 -11.84
N ILE A 85 31.77 -16.88 -12.14
CA ILE A 85 30.57 -16.10 -12.44
C ILE A 85 30.04 -15.51 -11.12
N VAL A 86 29.93 -14.18 -11.06
CA VAL A 86 29.52 -13.43 -9.87
C VAL A 86 28.25 -12.60 -10.07
N GLY A 87 27.82 -12.43 -11.32
CA GLY A 87 26.54 -11.84 -11.68
C GLY A 87 26.09 -12.27 -13.07
N THR A 88 24.78 -12.26 -13.31
CA THR A 88 24.16 -12.63 -14.58
C THR A 88 22.90 -11.80 -14.84
N GLY A 89 22.55 -11.65 -16.12
CA GLY A 89 21.27 -11.13 -16.57
C GLY A 89 21.02 -11.48 -18.03
N ALA A 90 19.75 -11.51 -18.42
CA ALA A 90 19.31 -11.81 -19.78
C ALA A 90 18.54 -10.64 -20.39
N LEU A 91 18.66 -10.47 -21.70
CA LEU A 91 17.74 -9.69 -22.51
C LEU A 91 17.10 -10.64 -23.53
N ILE A 92 15.77 -10.59 -23.63
CA ILE A 92 14.98 -11.28 -24.66
C ILE A 92 14.36 -10.22 -25.57
N VAL A 93 14.58 -10.31 -26.88
CA VAL A 93 14.12 -9.31 -27.85
C VAL A 93 12.87 -9.80 -28.59
N GLU A 94 11.72 -9.26 -28.23
CA GLU A 94 10.42 -9.60 -28.82
C GLU A 94 10.16 -8.79 -30.10
N ARG A 95 9.80 -9.49 -31.18
CA ARG A 95 9.38 -8.89 -32.46
C ARG A 95 7.88 -8.58 -32.40
N LYS A 96 7.44 -7.35 -32.74
CA LYS A 96 6.01 -6.96 -32.76
C LYS A 96 5.61 -6.37 -34.11
N PHE A 97 4.32 -6.40 -34.45
CA PHE A 97 3.77 -5.66 -35.60
C PHE A 97 3.59 -4.17 -35.31
N ILE A 98 3.24 -3.81 -34.07
CA ILE A 98 3.07 -2.42 -33.64
C ILE A 98 4.40 -1.64 -33.67
N HIS A 99 4.33 -0.31 -33.64
CA HIS A 99 5.49 0.58 -33.80
C HIS A 99 6.31 0.30 -35.09
N GLN A 100 5.61 0.04 -36.21
CA GLN A 100 6.21 -0.18 -37.54
C GLN A 100 7.16 -1.38 -37.59
N LEU A 101 6.67 -2.56 -37.20
CA LEU A 101 7.46 -3.79 -37.04
C LEU A 101 8.53 -3.70 -35.92
N GLY A 102 8.25 -2.94 -34.87
CA GLY A 102 9.22 -2.58 -33.83
C GLY A 102 9.58 -3.72 -32.86
N LEU A 103 10.78 -3.62 -32.28
CA LEU A 103 11.30 -4.58 -31.30
C LEU A 103 11.16 -4.06 -29.86
N VAL A 104 10.93 -4.97 -28.90
CA VAL A 104 10.93 -4.66 -27.46
C VAL A 104 11.93 -5.56 -26.73
N GLY A 105 12.82 -4.95 -25.95
CA GLY A 105 13.68 -5.66 -25.03
C GLY A 105 12.96 -6.00 -23.72
N HIS A 106 13.11 -7.24 -23.25
CA HIS A 106 12.65 -7.70 -21.93
C HIS A 106 13.87 -8.13 -21.13
N ILE A 107 14.15 -7.47 -19.99
CA ILE A 107 15.28 -7.80 -19.10
C ILE A 107 14.82 -8.81 -18.05
N GLU A 108 15.53 -9.93 -17.97
CA GLU A 108 15.17 -11.13 -17.20
C GLU A 108 16.36 -11.68 -16.38
N ASP A 109 16.07 -12.57 -15.42
CA ASP A 109 17.04 -13.38 -14.66
C ASP A 109 18.22 -12.61 -14.02
N ILE A 110 17.97 -11.38 -13.56
CA ILE A 110 18.98 -10.49 -12.94
C ILE A 110 19.40 -11.01 -11.57
N ALA A 111 20.64 -11.48 -11.46
CA ALA A 111 21.20 -12.05 -10.23
C ALA A 111 22.66 -11.61 -9.98
N VAL A 112 23.04 -11.45 -8.71
CA VAL A 112 24.41 -11.14 -8.25
C VAL A 112 24.69 -11.90 -6.95
N ALA A 113 25.81 -12.61 -6.88
CA ALA A 113 26.23 -13.39 -5.71
C ALA A 113 26.27 -12.53 -4.43
N LYS A 114 25.84 -13.07 -3.29
CA LYS A 114 25.47 -12.29 -2.09
C LYS A 114 26.65 -11.48 -1.51
N ASP A 115 27.84 -12.04 -1.56
CA ASP A 115 29.14 -11.44 -1.20
C ASP A 115 29.68 -10.42 -2.23
N GLN A 116 29.05 -10.36 -3.40
CA GLN A 116 29.39 -9.49 -4.53
C GLN A 116 28.38 -8.35 -4.70
N GLN A 117 27.27 -8.36 -3.94
CA GLN A 117 26.27 -7.29 -3.92
C GLN A 117 26.85 -5.97 -3.35
N GLY A 118 26.18 -4.85 -3.65
CA GLY A 118 26.64 -3.50 -3.29
C GLY A 118 27.77 -2.95 -4.19
N LYS A 119 28.63 -3.80 -4.76
CA LYS A 119 29.77 -3.46 -5.65
C LYS A 119 29.39 -2.92 -7.05
N LYS A 120 28.19 -2.35 -7.20
CA LYS A 120 27.58 -1.84 -8.45
C LYS A 120 27.41 -2.84 -9.61
N LEU A 121 27.83 -4.11 -9.48
CA LEU A 121 27.77 -5.11 -10.56
C LEU A 121 26.38 -5.24 -11.19
N GLY A 122 25.30 -5.28 -10.40
CA GLY A 122 23.93 -5.32 -10.91
C GLY A 122 23.56 -4.11 -11.79
N LEU A 123 24.02 -2.90 -11.46
CA LEU A 123 23.83 -1.71 -12.31
C LEU A 123 24.56 -1.87 -13.65
N ARG A 124 25.75 -2.48 -13.64
CA ARG A 124 26.52 -2.76 -14.87
C ARG A 124 25.84 -3.80 -15.77
N ILE A 125 25.20 -4.81 -15.18
CA ILE A 125 24.37 -5.79 -15.92
C ILE A 125 23.23 -5.06 -16.64
N ILE A 126 22.44 -4.24 -15.93
CA ILE A 126 21.33 -3.49 -16.55
C ILE A 126 21.84 -2.54 -17.65
N GLN A 127 22.91 -1.79 -17.40
CA GLN A 127 23.50 -0.89 -18.40
C GLN A 127 24.05 -1.62 -19.64
N ALA A 128 24.56 -2.85 -19.49
CA ALA A 128 24.99 -3.65 -20.63
C ALA A 128 23.80 -4.18 -21.44
N LEU A 129 22.76 -4.71 -20.77
CA LEU A 129 21.57 -5.25 -21.42
C LEU A 129 20.76 -4.16 -22.15
N ASP A 130 20.62 -2.98 -21.56
CA ASP A 130 19.90 -1.86 -22.17
C ASP A 130 20.64 -1.30 -23.41
N PHE A 131 21.97 -1.25 -23.35
CA PHE A 131 22.82 -0.95 -24.53
C PHE A 131 22.70 -2.00 -25.64
N VAL A 132 22.59 -3.29 -25.31
CA VAL A 132 22.29 -4.33 -26.31
C VAL A 132 20.92 -4.06 -26.95
N ALA A 133 19.90 -3.78 -26.15
CA ALA A 133 18.53 -3.54 -26.62
C ALA A 133 18.44 -2.34 -27.58
N GLU A 134 19.03 -1.20 -27.21
CA GLU A 134 19.12 -0.02 -28.09
C GLU A 134 19.89 -0.35 -29.38
N LYS A 135 21.05 -1.00 -29.26
CA LYS A 135 21.95 -1.29 -30.39
C LYS A 135 21.38 -2.30 -31.40
N VAL A 136 20.45 -3.16 -30.99
CA VAL A 136 19.70 -4.05 -31.91
C VAL A 136 18.37 -3.45 -32.41
N GLY A 137 18.02 -2.22 -32.01
CA GLY A 137 16.85 -1.49 -32.52
C GLY A 137 15.56 -1.66 -31.72
N CYS A 138 15.64 -1.97 -30.42
CA CYS A 138 14.46 -1.95 -29.55
C CYS A 138 13.96 -0.51 -29.33
N TYR A 139 12.67 -0.26 -29.52
CA TYR A 139 12.08 1.07 -29.27
C TYR A 139 11.85 1.35 -27.78
N LYS A 140 11.98 0.32 -26.94
CA LYS A 140 12.05 0.39 -25.47
C LYS A 140 12.58 -0.93 -24.90
N THR A 141 13.08 -0.86 -23.67
CA THR A 141 13.32 -2.00 -22.79
C THR A 141 12.31 -1.99 -21.64
N ILE A 142 11.83 -3.17 -21.21
CA ILE A 142 10.97 -3.34 -20.05
C ILE A 142 11.47 -4.50 -19.16
N LEU A 143 11.00 -4.53 -17.92
CA LEU A 143 11.21 -5.60 -16.95
C LEU A 143 10.15 -5.48 -15.85
N ASP A 144 9.84 -6.59 -15.20
CA ASP A 144 8.98 -6.61 -14.01
C ASP A 144 9.81 -6.73 -12.72
N CYS A 145 9.31 -6.17 -11.63
CA CYS A 145 10.01 -6.15 -10.34
C CYS A 145 9.08 -5.98 -9.14
N SER A 146 9.57 -6.35 -7.96
CA SER A 146 8.86 -6.14 -6.69
C SER A 146 9.09 -4.73 -6.15
N GLU A 147 8.18 -4.25 -5.30
CA GLU A 147 8.33 -2.99 -4.56
C GLU A 147 9.64 -2.89 -3.75
N ALA A 148 10.23 -4.04 -3.38
CA ALA A 148 11.50 -4.09 -2.66
C ALA A 148 12.73 -3.82 -3.54
N ASN A 149 12.65 -4.02 -4.86
CA ASN A 149 13.74 -3.74 -5.82
C ASN A 149 13.42 -2.69 -6.89
N GLU A 150 12.20 -2.14 -6.95
CA GLU A 150 11.84 -0.94 -7.76
C GLU A 150 12.88 0.19 -7.59
N GLY A 151 13.26 0.50 -6.35
CA GLY A 151 14.27 1.52 -6.00
C GLY A 151 15.73 1.19 -6.37
N PHE A 152 16.00 0.03 -6.99
CA PHE A 152 17.26 -0.28 -7.69
C PHE A 152 17.11 0.02 -9.19
N TYR A 153 16.03 -0.42 -9.84
CA TYR A 153 15.79 -0.17 -11.26
C TYR A 153 15.63 1.31 -11.58
N VAL A 154 15.00 2.09 -10.70
CA VAL A 154 14.96 3.57 -10.80
C VAL A 154 16.36 4.19 -10.83
N LYS A 155 17.34 3.62 -10.12
CA LYS A 155 18.75 4.07 -10.15
C LYS A 155 19.52 3.59 -11.38
N CYS A 156 18.92 2.70 -12.17
CA CYS A 156 19.41 2.27 -13.48
C CYS A 156 18.78 3.07 -14.64
N GLY A 157 17.88 4.03 -14.36
CA GLY A 157 17.20 4.86 -15.35
C GLY A 157 15.76 4.43 -15.69
N PHE A 158 15.33 3.25 -15.24
CA PHE A 158 14.00 2.72 -15.52
C PHE A 158 12.91 3.45 -14.74
N LYS A 159 11.68 3.46 -15.28
CA LYS A 159 10.50 4.07 -14.65
C LYS A 159 9.35 3.06 -14.62
N ARG A 160 8.52 3.11 -13.58
CA ARG A 160 7.33 2.26 -13.46
C ARG A 160 6.36 2.55 -14.61
N ALA A 161 6.12 1.55 -15.47
CA ALA A 161 5.33 1.70 -16.70
C ALA A 161 4.02 0.88 -16.72
N GLY A 162 3.74 0.09 -15.68
CA GLY A 162 2.59 -0.81 -15.62
C GLY A 162 2.49 -1.59 -14.31
N LEU A 163 1.89 -2.78 -14.40
CA LEU A 163 1.81 -3.79 -13.34
C LEU A 163 2.05 -5.18 -13.96
N GLU A 164 2.92 -5.98 -13.36
CA GLU A 164 3.02 -7.41 -13.62
C GLU A 164 1.68 -8.09 -13.28
N MET A 165 1.22 -9.03 -14.11
CA MET A 165 0.00 -9.79 -13.90
C MET A 165 0.24 -11.30 -14.10
N ALA A 166 0.72 -11.98 -13.05
CA ALA A 166 1.06 -13.40 -13.09
C ALA A 166 -0.15 -14.34 -12.88
N HIS A 167 -0.18 -15.45 -13.63
CA HIS A 167 -1.05 -16.60 -13.39
C HIS A 167 -0.22 -17.88 -13.35
N TYR A 168 -0.02 -18.42 -12.14
CA TYR A 168 0.79 -19.63 -11.92
C TYR A 168 -0.05 -20.89 -12.12
N TYR A 169 0.23 -21.64 -13.18
CA TYR A 169 -0.37 -22.96 -13.40
C TYR A 169 0.03 -23.95 -12.29
N GLY A 170 -0.92 -24.80 -11.89
CA GLY A 170 -0.72 -25.77 -10.82
C GLY A 170 0.48 -26.68 -11.08
N ARG A 171 1.41 -26.74 -10.11
CA ARG A 171 2.57 -27.64 -10.17
C ARG A 171 2.07 -29.08 -10.21
N LYS A 172 2.20 -29.76 -11.36
CA LYS A 172 2.24 -31.23 -11.37
C LYS A 172 3.44 -31.63 -10.52
N ASN A 173 3.19 -32.32 -9.41
CA ASN A 173 4.26 -32.93 -8.63
C ASN A 173 5.00 -33.92 -9.54
N VAL A 174 6.25 -33.61 -9.87
CA VAL A 174 7.15 -34.58 -10.52
C VAL A 174 7.50 -35.59 -9.43
N THR A 175 6.68 -36.63 -9.32
CA THR A 175 6.94 -37.78 -8.46
C THR A 175 8.29 -38.38 -8.87
N ALA A 176 9.24 -38.42 -7.93
CA ALA A 176 10.51 -39.07 -8.16
C ALA A 176 10.27 -40.50 -8.62
N ASN A 177 10.79 -40.85 -9.80
CA ASN A 177 10.36 -42.05 -10.50
C ASN A 177 10.77 -43.31 -9.73
N GLN A 178 9.93 -44.34 -9.84
CA GLN A 178 10.11 -45.62 -9.16
C GLN A 178 11.50 -46.22 -9.48
N LYS A 179 12.20 -46.73 -8.46
CA LYS A 179 13.12 -47.85 -8.69
C LYS A 179 12.27 -49.11 -8.85
N GLU A 180 12.16 -49.61 -10.06
CA GLU A 180 11.55 -50.91 -10.32
C GLU A 180 12.33 -52.00 -9.57
N ILE A 181 11.61 -52.88 -8.87
CA ILE A 181 12.16 -54.12 -8.32
C ILE A 181 11.66 -55.26 -9.21
N VAL A 182 12.51 -55.71 -10.13
CA VAL A 182 12.28 -56.94 -10.90
C VAL A 182 12.91 -58.11 -10.13
N PRO A 183 12.13 -59.14 -9.71
CA PRO A 183 12.65 -60.22 -8.87
C PRO A 183 13.09 -61.45 -9.67
N GLN A 184 14.36 -61.85 -9.58
CA GLN A 184 14.91 -63.18 -9.93
C GLN A 184 16.37 -63.31 -9.40
N GLY A 185 16.90 -64.53 -9.24
CA GLY A 185 18.36 -64.75 -9.07
C GLY A 185 18.86 -65.30 -7.72
N VAL A 186 18.44 -66.52 -7.42
CA VAL A 186 18.91 -67.45 -6.36
C VAL A 186 20.45 -67.56 -6.17
N MET A 187 20.90 -67.82 -4.92
CA MET A 187 22.26 -68.23 -4.46
C MET A 187 23.37 -67.15 -4.46
N ALA A 188 24.37 -67.15 -3.55
CA ALA A 188 24.92 -68.27 -2.74
C ALA A 188 25.43 -67.90 -1.32
N GLN A 189 25.49 -68.94 -0.46
CA GLN A 189 26.45 -69.24 0.64
C GLN A 189 27.03 -68.08 1.49
N GLU A 190 26.70 -67.97 2.77
CA GLU A 190 27.23 -68.76 3.92
C GLU A 190 28.73 -68.59 4.24
N LYS A 191 29.02 -67.85 5.32
CA LYS A 191 29.91 -68.16 6.48
C LYS A 191 30.18 -66.86 7.26
N SER A 192 30.36 -66.83 8.58
CA SER A 192 30.05 -67.76 9.68
C SER A 192 30.17 -66.95 10.99
N LYS A 193 29.13 -66.89 11.83
CA LYS A 193 29.03 -67.61 13.12
C LYS A 193 30.25 -67.46 14.07
N VAL A 194 30.16 -66.87 15.28
CA VAL A 194 29.38 -67.17 16.53
C VAL A 194 30.29 -67.80 17.61
N PRO A 195 30.00 -67.74 18.94
CA PRO A 195 29.10 -66.88 19.72
C PRO A 195 29.95 -65.96 20.67
N ASP A 196 29.79 -65.69 21.99
CA ASP A 196 28.80 -66.05 23.04
C ASP A 196 28.89 -65.17 24.33
N HIS A 197 27.93 -65.38 25.25
CA HIS A 197 27.98 -65.26 26.73
C HIS A 197 28.12 -63.85 27.37
N LYS A 198 27.10 -63.37 28.13
CA LYS A 198 26.86 -63.51 29.61
C LYS A 198 27.70 -62.52 30.46
N SER A 199 27.25 -61.96 31.59
CA SER A 199 26.04 -62.19 32.41
C SER A 199 25.56 -60.88 33.11
N ALA A 200 24.53 -60.99 33.97
CA ALA A 200 23.75 -59.89 34.54
C ALA A 200 24.35 -59.19 35.80
N THR A 201 23.55 -58.24 36.31
CA THR A 201 23.33 -57.79 37.71
C THR A 201 24.06 -56.57 38.31
N GLN A 202 23.24 -55.78 39.02
CA GLN A 202 23.47 -54.89 40.18
C GLN A 202 23.93 -53.41 40.05
N GLU A 203 22.96 -52.54 40.36
CA GLU A 203 22.94 -51.52 41.45
C GLU A 203 23.71 -50.17 41.39
N ASN A 204 22.86 -49.12 41.35
CA ASN A 204 22.82 -47.92 42.22
C ASN A 204 23.82 -46.74 42.11
N GLN A 205 23.19 -45.56 41.98
CA GLN A 205 23.54 -44.23 42.50
C GLN A 205 24.76 -43.47 41.93
N GLY A 206 24.54 -42.19 41.65
CA GLY A 206 25.52 -41.25 41.09
C GLY A 206 24.84 -40.16 40.26
N GLN A 207 24.25 -39.15 40.91
CA GLN A 207 23.69 -37.98 40.21
C GLN A 207 24.79 -36.96 39.93
N GLU A 208 25.11 -36.72 38.66
CA GLU A 208 25.64 -35.43 38.19
C GLU A 208 25.45 -35.29 36.67
N THR A 209 25.06 -34.10 36.20
CA THR A 209 24.78 -33.80 34.78
C THR A 209 25.89 -32.94 34.17
N PRO A 210 26.37 -33.26 32.95
CA PRO A 210 25.99 -32.42 31.79
C PRO A 210 25.99 -33.24 30.45
N PRO A 211 25.91 -32.59 29.27
CA PRO A 211 24.85 -31.72 28.78
C PRO A 211 24.14 -32.33 27.54
N ILE A 212 22.90 -31.93 27.25
CA ILE A 212 22.12 -32.47 26.12
C ILE A 212 22.34 -31.68 24.83
N THR A 213 22.94 -32.30 23.82
CA THR A 213 22.90 -31.84 22.42
C THR A 213 21.61 -32.27 21.74
N GLN A 214 20.72 -31.33 21.46
CA GLN A 214 19.44 -31.63 20.79
C GLN A 214 19.62 -31.81 19.28
N SER A 215 19.41 -33.04 18.80
CA SER A 215 19.19 -33.31 17.37
C SER A 215 17.73 -33.08 17.02
N THR A 216 17.45 -32.07 16.20
CA THR A 216 16.08 -31.71 15.76
C THR A 216 15.76 -32.26 14.37
N ALA A 217 15.41 -33.55 14.32
CA ALA A 217 14.87 -34.16 13.11
C ALA A 217 13.52 -33.52 12.72
N THR A 218 13.49 -32.77 11.62
CA THR A 218 12.28 -32.09 11.13
C THR A 218 11.36 -33.06 10.40
N VAL A 219 10.24 -33.42 11.03
CA VAL A 219 9.14 -34.15 10.38
C VAL A 219 8.53 -33.26 9.28
N PRO A 220 8.29 -33.77 8.06
CA PRO A 220 7.59 -33.02 7.02
C PRO A 220 6.16 -32.69 7.46
N CYS A 221 5.85 -31.41 7.64
CA CYS A 221 4.50 -30.95 7.93
C CYS A 221 3.65 -31.06 6.66
N ALA A 222 2.74 -32.03 6.61
CA ALA A 222 1.74 -32.10 5.56
C ALA A 222 0.87 -30.84 5.61
N SER A 223 0.69 -30.16 4.48
CA SER A 223 -0.26 -29.06 4.37
C SER A 223 -1.66 -29.57 4.69
N PRO A 224 -2.46 -28.89 5.53
CA PRO A 224 -3.83 -29.29 5.82
C PRO A 224 -4.66 -29.31 4.52
N PRO A 225 -5.70 -30.16 4.44
CA PRO A 225 -6.58 -30.20 3.27
C PRO A 225 -7.20 -28.83 3.01
N GLU A 226 -7.31 -28.45 1.74
CA GLU A 226 -7.96 -27.19 1.37
C GLU A 226 -9.47 -27.33 1.53
N ILE A 227 -10.05 -26.57 2.46
CA ILE A 227 -11.49 -26.54 2.68
C ILE A 227 -12.12 -25.76 1.51
N PRO A 228 -13.09 -26.32 0.76
CA PRO A 228 -13.71 -25.60 -0.34
C PRO A 228 -14.40 -24.32 0.14
N GLY A 229 -14.32 -23.24 -0.65
CA GLY A 229 -14.82 -21.92 -0.25
C GLY A 229 -13.96 -21.18 0.80
N ASP A 230 -12.80 -21.71 1.24
CA ASP A 230 -11.82 -20.93 2.01
C ASP A 230 -11.04 -19.95 1.12
N LYS A 231 -10.75 -20.38 -0.12
CA LYS A 231 -10.21 -19.57 -1.21
C LYS A 231 -11.32 -19.28 -2.22
N PHE A 232 -11.25 -18.11 -2.86
CA PHE A 232 -12.15 -17.79 -3.96
C PHE A 232 -11.77 -18.60 -5.21
N THR A 233 -12.58 -19.59 -5.56
CA THR A 233 -12.42 -20.46 -6.73
C THR A 233 -13.73 -20.50 -7.52
N PRO A 234 -13.94 -19.61 -8.51
CA PRO A 234 -15.21 -19.53 -9.24
C PRO A 234 -15.52 -20.84 -9.98
N TYR A 235 -16.80 -21.22 -10.02
CA TYR A 235 -17.26 -22.33 -10.86
C TYR A 235 -17.22 -21.93 -12.35
N ASN A 236 -16.91 -22.89 -13.23
CA ASN A 236 -17.04 -22.72 -14.67
C ASN A 236 -18.53 -22.54 -15.04
N THR A 237 -18.84 -21.75 -16.06
CA THR A 237 -20.23 -21.40 -16.45
C THR A 237 -21.07 -22.63 -16.82
N THR A 238 -20.44 -23.69 -17.31
CA THR A 238 -21.06 -24.97 -17.62
C THR A 238 -21.18 -25.93 -16.42
N SER A 239 -20.63 -25.56 -15.26
CA SER A 239 -20.60 -26.39 -14.03
C SER A 239 -21.14 -25.64 -12.80
N TRP A 240 -22.12 -24.75 -13.00
CA TRP A 240 -22.78 -24.05 -11.91
C TRP A 240 -23.81 -24.96 -11.20
N PRO A 241 -23.84 -25.02 -9.86
CA PRO A 241 -24.92 -25.67 -9.12
C PRO A 241 -26.29 -25.10 -9.51
N LYS A 242 -27.25 -25.96 -9.89
CA LYS A 242 -28.60 -25.59 -10.38
C LYS A 242 -29.55 -25.16 -9.26
N ILE A 243 -29.11 -24.29 -8.34
CA ILE A 243 -29.92 -23.82 -7.22
C ILE A 243 -30.84 -22.67 -7.68
N PRO A 244 -32.17 -22.73 -7.49
CA PRO A 244 -33.08 -21.66 -7.86
C PRO A 244 -32.72 -20.33 -7.17
N SER A 245 -32.55 -19.26 -7.96
CA SER A 245 -32.15 -17.94 -7.47
C SER A 245 -33.29 -17.14 -6.81
N GLY A 246 -34.55 -17.45 -7.14
CA GLY A 246 -35.71 -16.60 -6.86
C GLY A 246 -35.73 -15.28 -7.64
N LEU A 247 -34.71 -15.02 -8.47
CA LEU A 247 -34.67 -13.91 -9.42
C LEU A 247 -35.32 -14.36 -10.73
N THR A 248 -36.18 -13.52 -11.30
CA THR A 248 -36.89 -13.81 -12.57
C THR A 248 -35.90 -14.00 -13.73
N PRO A 249 -35.84 -15.19 -14.38
CA PRO A 249 -34.84 -15.48 -15.41
C PRO A 249 -34.87 -14.52 -16.60
N ASP A 250 -36.07 -14.05 -16.98
CA ASP A 250 -36.27 -13.10 -18.08
C ASP A 250 -35.68 -11.70 -17.83
N LEU A 251 -35.37 -11.37 -16.57
CA LEU A 251 -34.79 -10.08 -16.16
C LEU A 251 -33.38 -10.17 -15.59
N TRP A 252 -32.92 -11.36 -15.16
CA TRP A 252 -31.69 -11.53 -14.39
C TRP A 252 -30.77 -12.59 -14.97
N THR A 253 -29.82 -12.15 -15.80
CA THR A 253 -28.77 -13.02 -16.34
C THR A 253 -27.76 -13.38 -15.25
N PRO A 254 -27.53 -14.67 -14.95
CA PRO A 254 -26.45 -15.10 -14.05
C PRO A 254 -25.08 -14.91 -14.72
N ILE A 255 -24.12 -14.32 -14.01
CA ILE A 255 -22.81 -13.92 -14.56
C ILE A 255 -21.64 -14.62 -13.86
N GLN A 256 -21.71 -14.77 -12.54
CA GLN A 256 -20.69 -15.46 -11.76
C GLN A 256 -21.31 -16.26 -10.62
N CYS A 257 -20.75 -17.43 -10.35
CA CYS A 257 -21.03 -18.27 -9.20
C CYS A 257 -19.71 -18.77 -8.57
N ALA A 258 -19.65 -18.87 -7.23
CA ALA A 258 -18.49 -19.38 -6.50
C ALA A 258 -18.91 -20.02 -5.15
N PRO A 259 -18.20 -21.07 -4.67
CA PRO A 259 -18.37 -21.59 -3.32
C PRO A 259 -17.89 -20.55 -2.29
N ALA A 260 -18.54 -20.51 -1.14
CA ALA A 260 -18.34 -19.50 -0.12
C ALA A 260 -18.50 -20.06 1.30
N ASN A 261 -17.37 -20.32 1.98
CA ASN A 261 -17.35 -20.85 3.34
C ASN A 261 -17.22 -19.72 4.38
N PHE A 262 -18.32 -19.03 4.69
CA PHE A 262 -18.38 -18.06 5.79
C PHE A 262 -19.79 -17.88 6.34
N ALA A 263 -19.93 -17.49 7.60
CA ALA A 263 -21.24 -17.18 8.20
C ALA A 263 -21.88 -15.93 7.55
N PRO A 264 -23.23 -15.87 7.43
CA PRO A 264 -23.97 -14.73 6.87
C PRO A 264 -23.59 -13.35 7.44
N ASP A 265 -23.35 -13.25 8.76
CA ASP A 265 -22.87 -12.02 9.42
C ASP A 265 -21.66 -11.40 8.70
N HIS A 266 -20.74 -12.22 8.19
CA HIS A 266 -19.54 -11.74 7.51
C HIS A 266 -19.82 -11.25 6.09
N PHE A 267 -20.82 -11.82 5.41
CA PHE A 267 -21.33 -11.30 4.13
C PHE A 267 -22.04 -9.95 4.35
N LEU A 268 -23.01 -9.91 5.25
CA LEU A 268 -23.80 -8.70 5.58
C LEU A 268 -22.90 -7.54 6.04
N SER A 269 -21.97 -7.82 6.94
CA SER A 269 -21.00 -6.84 7.45
C SER A 269 -20.04 -6.31 6.36
N VAL A 270 -19.77 -7.09 5.31
CA VAL A 270 -19.03 -6.63 4.12
C VAL A 270 -19.91 -5.79 3.21
N CYS A 271 -21.14 -6.22 2.93
CA CYS A 271 -22.08 -5.48 2.10
C CYS A 271 -22.41 -4.10 2.67
N HIS A 272 -22.73 -4.00 3.97
CA HIS A 272 -22.93 -2.72 4.66
C HIS A 272 -21.69 -1.81 4.53
N ASN A 273 -20.48 -2.35 4.73
CA ASN A 273 -19.23 -1.61 4.55
C ASN A 273 -19.04 -1.11 3.10
N LEU A 274 -19.51 -1.87 2.09
CA LEU A 274 -19.48 -1.48 0.68
C LEU A 274 -20.50 -0.40 0.31
N LEU A 275 -21.51 -0.11 1.14
CA LEU A 275 -22.45 1.01 0.92
C LEU A 275 -21.73 2.36 0.99
N GLU A 276 -20.91 2.56 2.02
CA GLU A 276 -20.09 3.76 2.23
C GLU A 276 -18.77 3.76 1.45
N ASN A 277 -18.14 2.59 1.29
CA ASN A 277 -16.79 2.43 0.74
C ASN A 277 -16.80 1.70 -0.63
N PRO A 278 -17.52 2.20 -1.67
CA PRO A 278 -17.57 1.55 -2.99
C PRO A 278 -16.20 1.59 -3.71
N ASN A 279 -15.29 2.45 -3.24
CA ASN A 279 -13.90 2.50 -3.68
C ASN A 279 -13.11 1.20 -3.44
N LEU A 280 -13.66 0.25 -2.67
CA LEU A 280 -13.08 -1.08 -2.46
C LEU A 280 -13.33 -2.02 -3.63
N THR A 281 -14.43 -1.85 -4.38
CA THR A 281 -14.79 -2.65 -5.56
C THR A 281 -14.54 -1.91 -6.88
N ALA A 282 -14.68 -0.58 -6.90
CA ALA A 282 -14.37 0.27 -8.04
C ALA A 282 -13.32 1.32 -7.67
N SER A 283 -12.05 1.10 -8.03
CA SER A 283 -10.92 1.96 -7.67
C SER A 283 -11.05 3.42 -8.12
N HIS A 284 -11.81 3.67 -9.18
CA HIS A 284 -12.10 5.00 -9.73
C HIS A 284 -13.00 5.87 -8.82
N LEU A 285 -13.70 5.28 -7.84
CA LEU A 285 -14.51 6.01 -6.85
C LEU A 285 -13.67 6.51 -5.67
N SER A 286 -14.05 7.66 -5.13
CA SER A 286 -13.46 8.28 -3.94
C SER A 286 -14.21 7.93 -2.65
N ARG A 287 -15.56 7.97 -2.70
CA ARG A 287 -16.49 7.68 -1.60
C ARG A 287 -17.91 7.40 -2.12
N ALA A 288 -18.82 7.05 -1.21
CA ALA A 288 -20.25 7.29 -1.39
C ALA A 288 -20.74 8.42 -0.47
N GLU A 289 -21.82 9.11 -0.84
CA GLU A 289 -22.57 10.02 0.04
C GLU A 289 -23.98 9.46 0.22
N LEU A 290 -24.36 9.11 1.45
CA LEU A 290 -25.68 8.54 1.72
C LEU A 290 -26.72 9.66 1.74
N SER A 291 -27.71 9.57 0.84
CA SER A 291 -28.85 10.50 0.73
C SER A 291 -30.07 10.02 1.51
N TYR A 292 -30.18 8.71 1.77
CA TYR A 292 -31.20 8.08 2.61
C TYR A 292 -30.69 6.74 3.15
N THR A 293 -31.08 6.38 4.38
CA THR A 293 -30.83 5.06 5.00
C THR A 293 -32.01 4.65 5.88
N SER A 294 -32.60 3.47 5.64
CA SER A 294 -33.70 2.97 6.48
C SER A 294 -33.27 2.47 7.87
N PHE A 295 -31.96 2.26 8.12
CA PHE A 295 -31.41 1.68 9.36
C PHE A 295 -31.87 2.34 10.67
N THR A 296 -32.27 3.61 10.61
CA THR A 296 -32.76 4.39 11.76
C THR A 296 -34.10 5.08 11.48
N ASP A 297 -34.78 4.72 10.38
CA ASP A 297 -36.07 5.30 10.00
C ASP A 297 -37.21 4.42 10.53
N ALA A 298 -37.80 4.84 11.65
CA ALA A 298 -38.94 4.16 12.28
C ALA A 298 -40.24 4.21 11.45
N THR A 299 -40.22 4.83 10.26
CA THR A 299 -41.33 4.87 9.31
C THR A 299 -41.08 4.05 8.04
N PHE A 300 -40.01 3.24 8.01
CA PHE A 300 -39.71 2.34 6.89
C PHE A 300 -40.73 1.21 6.75
N ASP A 301 -41.37 1.11 5.59
CA ASP A 301 -42.31 0.03 5.24
C ASP A 301 -41.70 -0.93 4.19
N PRO A 302 -41.30 -2.15 4.56
CA PRO A 302 -40.74 -3.13 3.62
C PRO A 302 -41.76 -3.71 2.63
N GLN A 303 -43.06 -3.40 2.76
CA GLN A 303 -44.14 -3.82 1.86
C GLN A 303 -44.62 -2.69 0.93
N ALA A 304 -43.95 -1.54 0.94
CA ALA A 304 -44.30 -0.37 0.15
C ALA A 304 -44.34 -0.64 -1.36
N LYS A 305 -45.39 -0.15 -2.02
CA LYS A 305 -45.63 -0.34 -3.47
C LYS A 305 -45.18 0.84 -4.32
N THR A 306 -44.95 1.99 -3.72
CA THR A 306 -44.35 3.16 -4.37
C THR A 306 -43.12 3.66 -3.59
N PRO A 307 -42.16 4.35 -4.22
CA PRO A 307 -41.03 4.94 -3.50
C PRO A 307 -41.43 5.86 -2.36
N GLU A 308 -42.50 6.64 -2.54
CA GLU A 308 -43.02 7.58 -1.55
C GLU A 308 -43.62 6.90 -0.32
N ASP A 309 -44.16 5.68 -0.45
CA ASP A 309 -44.71 4.90 0.68
C ASP A 309 -43.60 4.27 1.53
N LEU A 310 -42.41 4.04 0.97
CA LEU A 310 -41.31 3.27 1.58
C LEU A 310 -40.81 3.87 2.91
N ALA A 311 -40.91 5.19 3.08
CA ALA A 311 -40.69 5.88 4.36
C ALA A 311 -41.17 7.33 4.32
N SER A 312 -41.61 7.84 5.47
CA SER A 312 -42.29 9.15 5.57
C SER A 312 -41.45 10.35 5.13
N ILE A 313 -40.12 10.24 5.18
CA ILE A 313 -39.17 11.28 4.77
C ILE A 313 -39.00 11.40 3.25
N ILE A 314 -39.29 10.34 2.48
CA ILE A 314 -38.90 10.24 1.06
C ILE A 314 -39.57 11.31 0.19
N LYS A 315 -40.82 11.66 0.49
CA LYS A 315 -41.55 12.77 -0.17
C LYS A 315 -40.85 14.14 -0.03
N HIS A 316 -40.01 14.31 1.00
CA HIS A 316 -39.20 15.51 1.24
C HIS A 316 -37.80 15.44 0.63
N LEU A 317 -37.36 14.26 0.17
CA LEU A 317 -36.14 14.12 -0.61
C LEU A 317 -36.34 14.68 -2.03
N ARG A 318 -35.28 15.29 -2.56
CA ARG A 318 -35.20 15.69 -3.97
C ARG A 318 -35.42 14.47 -4.89
N PRO A 319 -36.06 14.60 -6.06
CA PRO A 319 -36.46 13.45 -6.89
C PRO A 319 -35.31 12.48 -7.20
N GLU A 320 -34.12 12.98 -7.50
CA GLU A 320 -32.92 12.18 -7.81
C GLU A 320 -32.37 11.39 -6.59
N CYS A 321 -32.73 11.82 -5.38
CA CYS A 321 -32.39 11.20 -4.10
C CYS A 321 -33.45 10.23 -3.57
N ARG A 322 -34.59 10.05 -4.26
CA ARG A 322 -35.61 9.06 -3.88
C ARG A 322 -35.18 7.65 -4.30
N PRO A 323 -35.55 6.60 -3.55
CA PRO A 323 -35.21 5.23 -3.91
C PRO A 323 -35.97 4.78 -5.17
N ARG A 324 -35.37 3.84 -5.91
CA ARG A 324 -36.02 3.14 -7.02
C ARG A 324 -36.30 1.70 -6.57
N LEU A 325 -37.57 1.30 -6.50
CA LEU A 325 -37.97 -0.04 -6.09
C LEU A 325 -37.73 -1.09 -7.18
N VAL A 326 -37.58 -2.35 -6.79
CA VAL A 326 -37.67 -3.50 -7.70
C VAL A 326 -39.13 -3.69 -8.13
N GLN A 327 -39.42 -3.58 -9.43
CA GLN A 327 -40.79 -3.68 -9.94
C GLN A 327 -41.39 -5.07 -9.67
N GLY A 328 -42.47 -5.11 -8.87
CA GLY A 328 -43.11 -6.36 -8.42
C GLY A 328 -42.48 -7.03 -7.20
N GLY A 329 -41.42 -6.45 -6.63
CA GLY A 329 -40.66 -7.03 -5.51
C GLY A 329 -39.81 -8.23 -5.94
N LEU A 330 -39.46 -9.09 -4.97
CA LEU A 330 -38.85 -10.40 -5.20
C LEU A 330 -39.74 -11.49 -4.57
N PRO A 331 -40.34 -12.39 -5.35
CA PRO A 331 -41.11 -13.52 -4.80
C PRO A 331 -40.26 -14.36 -3.85
N GLY A 332 -40.82 -14.69 -2.68
CA GLY A 332 -40.16 -15.48 -1.64
C GLY A 332 -39.13 -14.72 -0.79
N TYR A 333 -38.99 -13.41 -0.94
CA TYR A 333 -38.11 -12.57 -0.11
C TYR A 333 -38.85 -11.40 0.54
N THR A 334 -38.41 -10.98 1.73
CA THR A 334 -38.78 -9.71 2.35
C THR A 334 -37.67 -8.67 2.13
N LEU A 335 -38.05 -7.38 2.08
CA LEU A 335 -37.09 -6.28 2.05
C LEU A 335 -36.62 -5.98 3.48
N ASP A 336 -35.30 -5.97 3.72
CA ASP A 336 -34.70 -5.72 5.04
C ASP A 336 -34.25 -4.26 5.19
N TYR A 337 -33.50 -3.73 4.21
CA TYR A 337 -33.12 -2.32 4.20
C TYR A 337 -33.12 -1.69 2.82
N THR A 338 -33.22 -0.36 2.81
CA THR A 338 -32.98 0.49 1.64
C THR A 338 -32.03 1.63 1.98
N VAL A 339 -31.03 1.84 1.13
CA VAL A 339 -30.09 2.95 1.18
C VAL A 339 -30.06 3.62 -0.19
N VAL A 340 -30.13 4.95 -0.25
CA VAL A 340 -29.87 5.71 -1.49
C VAL A 340 -28.56 6.44 -1.32
N ARG A 341 -27.66 6.29 -2.30
CA ARG A 341 -26.31 6.86 -2.26
C ARG A 341 -25.93 7.55 -3.56
N LYS A 342 -25.07 8.56 -3.45
CA LYS A 342 -24.34 9.17 -4.56
C LYS A 342 -22.95 8.57 -4.62
N LEU A 343 -22.61 7.92 -5.73
CA LEU A 343 -21.25 7.46 -6.01
C LEU A 343 -20.42 8.64 -6.49
N VAL A 344 -19.31 8.95 -5.79
CA VAL A 344 -18.46 10.10 -6.11
C VAL A 344 -17.17 9.63 -6.80
N PRO A 345 -16.89 10.05 -8.05
CA PRO A 345 -15.65 9.71 -8.73
C PRO A 345 -14.43 10.46 -8.18
N ARG A 346 -13.24 9.85 -8.31
CA ARG A 346 -11.95 10.50 -7.99
C ARG A 346 -11.58 11.64 -8.94
N ASN A 347 -12.20 11.70 -10.11
CA ASN A 347 -12.00 12.79 -11.06
C ASN A 347 -13.33 13.21 -11.70
N PRO A 348 -14.06 14.16 -11.08
CA PRO A 348 -15.30 14.74 -11.63
C PRO A 348 -15.12 15.52 -12.96
N LYS A 349 -13.94 15.49 -13.58
CA LYS A 349 -13.70 16.00 -14.95
C LYS A 349 -13.58 14.87 -16.00
N LEU A 350 -13.77 13.61 -15.62
CA LEU A 350 -13.74 12.43 -16.51
C LEU A 350 -14.97 11.53 -16.37
N ASP A 351 -15.50 11.41 -15.15
CA ASP A 351 -16.71 10.65 -14.84
C ASP A 351 -17.68 11.54 -14.04
N ASP A 352 -18.98 11.41 -14.28
CA ASP A 352 -20.03 12.04 -13.48
C ASP A 352 -20.34 11.26 -12.19
N ALA A 353 -21.04 11.91 -11.26
CA ALA A 353 -21.49 11.28 -10.02
C ALA A 353 -22.85 10.58 -10.19
N LEU A 354 -22.90 9.28 -9.95
CA LEU A 354 -24.07 8.43 -10.18
C LEU A 354 -24.88 8.24 -8.90
N MET A 355 -26.17 8.61 -8.94
CA MET A 355 -27.12 8.23 -7.89
C MET A 355 -27.50 6.75 -8.02
N GLN A 356 -27.66 6.05 -6.88
CA GLN A 356 -27.93 4.62 -6.83
C GLN A 356 -28.74 4.23 -5.59
N THR A 357 -29.75 3.38 -5.79
CA THR A 357 -30.45 2.68 -4.71
C THR A 357 -29.76 1.36 -4.42
N CYS A 358 -29.68 1.00 -3.15
CA CYS A 358 -29.16 -0.26 -2.65
C CYS A 358 -30.20 -0.90 -1.72
N HIS A 359 -30.70 -2.08 -2.08
CA HIS A 359 -31.60 -2.88 -1.27
C HIS A 359 -30.87 -4.12 -0.73
N LEU A 360 -31.25 -4.58 0.46
CA LEU A 360 -31.06 -5.98 0.86
C LEU A 360 -32.44 -6.64 0.97
N PHE A 361 -32.60 -7.77 0.29
CA PHE A 361 -33.72 -8.68 0.45
C PHE A 361 -33.25 -9.96 1.17
N VAL A 362 -34.07 -10.49 2.07
CA VAL A 362 -33.77 -11.69 2.87
C VAL A 362 -34.85 -12.75 2.70
N SER A 363 -34.48 -14.03 2.83
CA SER A 363 -35.43 -15.15 2.82
C SER A 363 -34.91 -16.33 3.65
N GLU A 364 -35.83 -16.97 4.34
CA GLU A 364 -35.65 -18.24 5.08
C GLU A 364 -36.53 -19.36 4.47
N GLU A 365 -37.09 -19.14 3.26
CA GLU A 365 -37.92 -20.13 2.57
C GLU A 365 -37.08 -21.34 2.11
N GLU A 366 -37.65 -22.53 2.25
CA GLU A 366 -36.97 -23.78 1.88
C GLU A 366 -36.78 -23.87 0.35
N ILE A 367 -35.57 -24.24 -0.08
CA ILE A 367 -35.20 -24.33 -1.49
C ILE A 367 -35.36 -25.76 -1.96
N THR A 368 -36.26 -26.01 -2.89
CA THR A 368 -36.31 -27.25 -3.67
C THR A 368 -35.27 -27.22 -4.80
N VAL A 369 -34.49 -28.29 -4.93
CA VAL A 369 -33.45 -28.48 -5.95
C VAL A 369 -33.67 -29.84 -6.62
N ALA A 370 -33.51 -29.91 -7.94
CA ALA A 370 -33.53 -31.18 -8.66
C ALA A 370 -32.27 -32.00 -8.32
N ALA A 371 -32.45 -33.28 -7.97
CA ALA A 371 -31.37 -34.20 -7.66
C ALA A 371 -30.51 -34.52 -8.89
N ALA A 372 -29.35 -35.15 -8.66
CA ALA A 372 -28.39 -35.46 -9.72
C ALA A 372 -28.86 -36.48 -10.78
N ASP A 373 -30.02 -37.13 -10.56
CA ASP A 373 -30.70 -37.98 -11.55
C ASP A 373 -31.77 -37.24 -12.38
N GLU A 374 -32.06 -35.97 -12.06
CA GLU A 374 -33.14 -35.12 -12.62
C GLU A 374 -34.56 -35.71 -12.53
N GLU A 375 -34.75 -36.84 -11.84
CA GLU A 375 -36.06 -37.49 -11.60
C GLU A 375 -36.65 -37.19 -10.21
N ARG A 376 -35.88 -36.55 -9.31
CA ARG A 376 -36.28 -36.27 -7.93
C ARG A 376 -36.06 -34.82 -7.53
N GLU A 377 -36.85 -34.37 -6.58
CA GLU A 377 -36.73 -33.06 -5.95
C GLU A 377 -36.35 -33.23 -4.46
N GLU A 378 -35.34 -32.48 -4.02
CA GLU A 378 -34.86 -32.46 -2.63
C GLU A 378 -35.02 -31.03 -2.08
N THR A 379 -35.65 -30.89 -0.90
CA THR A 379 -35.98 -29.59 -0.29
C THR A 379 -35.11 -29.30 0.92
N PHE A 380 -34.51 -28.10 0.96
CA PHE A 380 -33.47 -27.74 1.90
C PHE A 380 -33.74 -26.42 2.62
N LYS A 381 -33.40 -26.36 3.91
CA LYS A 381 -33.34 -25.10 4.65
C LYS A 381 -32.12 -24.29 4.23
N ALA A 382 -32.34 -23.04 3.85
CA ALA A 382 -31.29 -22.11 3.47
C ALA A 382 -31.61 -20.69 3.93
N GLU A 383 -30.59 -19.95 4.32
CA GLU A 383 -30.68 -18.51 4.56
C GLU A 383 -30.21 -17.79 3.27
N ARG A 384 -31.00 -16.85 2.77
CA ARG A 384 -30.77 -16.21 1.47
C ARG A 384 -30.70 -14.70 1.61
N TYR A 385 -29.67 -14.09 1.03
CA TYR A 385 -29.41 -12.65 1.12
C TYR A 385 -29.13 -12.09 -0.27
N VAL A 386 -30.02 -11.27 -0.81
CA VAL A 386 -29.88 -10.64 -2.13
C VAL A 386 -29.67 -9.13 -1.98
N VAL A 387 -28.46 -8.68 -2.24
CA VAL A 387 -28.14 -7.24 -2.30
C VAL A 387 -28.31 -6.76 -3.75
N ILE A 388 -29.24 -5.85 -3.99
CA ILE A 388 -29.50 -5.26 -5.31
C ILE A 388 -29.02 -3.82 -5.36
N TYR A 389 -28.25 -3.46 -6.40
CA TYR A 389 -27.87 -2.08 -6.70
C TYR A 389 -28.53 -1.62 -8.01
N ILE A 390 -29.28 -0.51 -7.95
CA ILE A 390 -30.04 0.08 -9.06
C ILE A 390 -29.48 1.49 -9.34
N PRO A 391 -28.74 1.71 -10.43
CA PRO A 391 -28.35 3.06 -10.86
C PRO A 391 -29.57 3.91 -11.24
N HIS A 392 -29.52 5.21 -10.94
CA HIS A 392 -30.61 6.15 -11.25
C HIS A 392 -30.42 6.73 -12.66
N VAL A 393 -30.45 5.86 -13.66
CA VAL A 393 -30.46 6.20 -15.09
C VAL A 393 -31.73 5.66 -15.74
N ASP A 394 -32.20 6.28 -16.81
CA ASP A 394 -33.45 5.87 -17.43
C ASP A 394 -33.29 4.61 -18.29
N ASP A 395 -34.40 3.92 -18.55
CA ASP A 395 -34.40 2.62 -19.22
C ASP A 395 -34.36 2.76 -20.74
N THR A 396 -33.31 3.46 -21.22
CA THR A 396 -33.15 3.91 -22.60
C THR A 396 -31.70 3.77 -23.06
N GLU A 397 -31.45 3.95 -24.37
CA GLU A 397 -30.09 4.06 -24.92
C GLU A 397 -29.31 5.19 -24.24
N SER A 398 -29.89 6.38 -24.14
CA SER A 398 -29.29 7.54 -23.44
C SER A 398 -29.03 7.30 -21.95
N GLY A 399 -29.90 6.55 -21.25
CA GLY A 399 -29.67 6.17 -19.86
C GLY A 399 -28.55 5.14 -19.70
N ALA A 400 -28.43 4.20 -20.64
CA ALA A 400 -27.28 3.30 -20.71
C ALA A 400 -25.98 4.05 -21.05
N GLU A 401 -26.02 5.12 -21.85
CA GLU A 401 -24.89 6.03 -22.09
C GLU A 401 -24.50 6.84 -20.85
N ALA A 402 -25.49 7.28 -20.06
CA ALA A 402 -25.27 8.05 -18.82
C ALA A 402 -24.62 7.26 -17.67
N ILE A 403 -24.33 5.97 -17.81
CA ILE A 403 -23.58 5.19 -16.80
C ILE A 403 -22.07 5.49 -16.90
N PRO A 404 -21.44 6.07 -15.87
CA PRO A 404 -20.01 6.40 -15.88
C PRO A 404 -19.10 5.16 -15.93
N TYR A 405 -17.85 5.34 -16.35
CA TYR A 405 -16.89 4.27 -16.61
C TYR A 405 -16.60 3.39 -15.39
N TYR A 406 -16.74 3.93 -14.18
CA TYR A 406 -16.51 3.18 -12.93
C TYR A 406 -17.61 2.16 -12.57
N HIS A 407 -18.75 2.15 -13.29
CA HIS A 407 -19.90 1.29 -13.00
C HIS A 407 -20.17 0.32 -14.18
N PRO A 408 -20.63 -0.93 -13.94
CA PRO A 408 -21.10 -1.79 -15.03
C PRO A 408 -22.32 -1.17 -15.74
N LYS A 409 -22.37 -1.25 -17.07
CA LYS A 409 -23.46 -0.69 -17.90
C LYS A 409 -24.69 -1.61 -17.88
N VAL A 410 -25.43 -1.59 -16.76
CA VAL A 410 -26.57 -2.49 -16.47
C VAL A 410 -27.72 -1.72 -15.82
N ARG A 411 -28.98 -2.16 -16.02
CA ARG A 411 -30.18 -1.59 -15.39
C ARG A 411 -30.18 -1.80 -13.88
N ALA A 412 -29.66 -2.95 -13.44
CA ALA A 412 -29.35 -3.27 -12.05
C ALA A 412 -28.33 -4.41 -11.96
N LEU A 413 -27.69 -4.58 -10.81
CA LEU A 413 -26.94 -5.80 -10.47
C LEU A 413 -27.40 -6.37 -9.13
N ALA A 414 -27.39 -7.69 -9.01
CA ALA A 414 -27.72 -8.40 -7.78
C ALA A 414 -26.56 -9.29 -7.34
N ILE A 415 -26.31 -9.32 -6.03
CA ILE A 415 -25.39 -10.24 -5.36
C ILE A 415 -26.24 -11.14 -4.46
N LEU A 416 -26.37 -12.41 -4.81
CA LEU A 416 -27.04 -13.42 -3.98
C LEU A 416 -25.97 -14.16 -3.17
N TYR A 417 -26.17 -14.23 -1.86
CA TYR A 417 -25.53 -15.21 -1.00
C TYR A 417 -26.58 -16.19 -0.46
N THR A 418 -26.38 -17.48 -0.72
CA THR A 418 -27.18 -18.58 -0.17
C THR A 418 -26.32 -19.34 0.83
N TYR A 419 -26.81 -19.56 2.04
CA TYR A 419 -26.14 -20.30 3.12
C TYR A 419 -26.97 -21.51 3.52
N PHE A 420 -26.32 -22.64 3.81
CA PHE A 420 -26.95 -23.91 4.20
C PHE A 420 -26.54 -24.29 5.64
N PRO A 421 -27.38 -24.01 6.66
CA PRO A 421 -26.99 -24.20 8.06
C PRO A 421 -26.73 -25.66 8.47
N THR A 422 -27.35 -26.61 7.77
CA THR A 422 -27.33 -28.05 8.11
C THR A 422 -26.33 -28.88 7.32
N GLY A 423 -25.20 -28.29 6.92
CA GLY A 423 -24.00 -29.02 6.52
C GLY A 423 -23.97 -29.57 5.08
N LEU A 424 -22.79 -30.11 4.71
CA LEU A 424 -22.44 -30.53 3.35
C LEU A 424 -23.16 -31.80 2.87
N ASP A 425 -23.55 -32.68 3.79
CA ASP A 425 -24.13 -33.99 3.48
C ASP A 425 -25.59 -33.91 2.97
N THR A 426 -26.15 -32.70 2.83
CA THR A 426 -27.56 -32.50 2.44
C THR A 426 -27.75 -32.22 0.95
N VAL A 427 -27.07 -31.22 0.37
CA VAL A 427 -27.33 -30.79 -1.01
C VAL A 427 -26.37 -31.47 -1.99
N SER A 428 -26.91 -32.39 -2.79
CA SER A 428 -26.24 -33.12 -3.86
C SER A 428 -25.43 -32.18 -4.79
N GLY A 429 -24.11 -32.11 -4.60
CA GLY A 429 -23.19 -31.36 -5.47
C GLY A 429 -22.65 -30.01 -4.94
N LEU A 430 -22.81 -29.68 -3.66
CA LEU A 430 -22.09 -28.55 -3.04
C LEU A 430 -20.93 -28.99 -2.14
N ASP A 431 -19.72 -28.55 -2.49
CA ASP A 431 -18.51 -28.77 -1.68
C ASP A 431 -18.35 -27.77 -0.51
N SER A 432 -19.22 -26.75 -0.42
CA SER A 432 -19.10 -25.61 0.50
C SER A 432 -20.46 -25.27 1.12
N PRO A 433 -20.54 -24.85 2.41
CA PRO A 433 -21.81 -24.59 3.12
C PRO A 433 -22.55 -23.32 2.65
N GLY A 434 -22.17 -22.75 1.51
CA GLY A 434 -22.78 -21.56 0.95
C GLY A 434 -22.23 -21.23 -0.44
N LEU A 435 -23.01 -20.42 -1.16
CA LEU A 435 -22.82 -20.07 -2.57
C LEU A 435 -22.95 -18.56 -2.75
N LEU A 436 -21.95 -17.94 -3.39
CA LEU A 436 -21.94 -16.51 -3.72
C LEU A 436 -22.07 -16.31 -5.23
N SER A 437 -23.14 -15.65 -5.65
CA SER A 437 -23.51 -15.47 -7.06
C SER A 437 -23.77 -14.00 -7.41
N VAL A 438 -23.48 -13.62 -8.65
CA VAL A 438 -23.69 -12.27 -9.21
C VAL A 438 -24.52 -12.36 -10.47
N TYR A 439 -25.56 -11.53 -10.55
CA TYR A 439 -26.50 -11.43 -11.66
C TYR A 439 -26.56 -9.99 -12.19
N TYR A 440 -26.80 -9.83 -13.49
CA TYR A 440 -27.08 -8.55 -14.12
C TYR A 440 -28.47 -8.52 -14.74
N ASN A 441 -29.15 -7.38 -14.58
CA ASN A 441 -30.29 -7.00 -15.38
C ASN A 441 -29.76 -6.07 -16.48
N LEU A 442 -29.63 -6.60 -17.69
CA LEU A 442 -29.02 -5.92 -18.84
C LEU A 442 -30.01 -4.95 -19.51
N PHE A 443 -29.49 -3.89 -20.13
CA PHE A 443 -30.28 -3.13 -21.10
C PHE A 443 -30.46 -3.97 -22.37
N SER A 444 -31.63 -3.91 -23.00
CA SER A 444 -31.94 -4.68 -24.21
C SER A 444 -31.00 -4.38 -25.38
N GLN A 445 -30.42 -3.17 -25.41
CA GLN A 445 -29.43 -2.72 -26.39
C GLN A 445 -27.95 -2.92 -25.96
N VAL A 446 -27.68 -3.45 -24.77
CA VAL A 446 -26.31 -3.67 -24.25
C VAL A 446 -26.06 -5.17 -24.04
N PRO A 447 -25.33 -5.84 -24.96
CA PRO A 447 -24.98 -7.25 -24.78
C PRO A 447 -24.01 -7.46 -23.62
N LEU A 448 -23.98 -8.68 -23.09
CA LEU A 448 -22.93 -9.09 -22.15
C LEU A 448 -21.56 -9.06 -22.85
N ASP A 449 -20.55 -8.51 -22.18
CA ASP A 449 -19.19 -8.41 -22.70
C ASP A 449 -18.13 -8.84 -21.66
N ASN A 450 -16.90 -9.06 -22.15
CA ASN A 450 -15.76 -9.47 -21.33
C ASN A 450 -15.39 -8.42 -20.25
N ARG A 451 -15.95 -7.20 -20.25
CA ARG A 451 -15.75 -6.20 -19.19
C ARG A 451 -16.76 -6.42 -18.06
N LEU A 452 -18.04 -6.61 -18.41
CA LEU A 452 -19.12 -6.94 -17.48
C LEU A 452 -18.79 -8.23 -16.72
N GLU A 453 -18.40 -9.30 -17.42
CA GLU A 453 -17.98 -10.56 -16.78
C GLU A 453 -16.83 -10.37 -15.78
N ARG A 454 -15.74 -9.71 -16.20
CA ARG A 454 -14.60 -9.41 -15.32
C ARG A 454 -14.98 -8.52 -14.13
N THR A 455 -15.99 -7.66 -14.29
CA THR A 455 -16.50 -6.81 -13.22
C THR A 455 -17.28 -7.63 -12.19
N ALA A 456 -18.13 -8.56 -12.63
CA ALA A 456 -18.84 -9.50 -11.75
C ALA A 456 -17.88 -10.44 -11.00
N LEU A 457 -16.90 -11.02 -11.72
CA LEU A 457 -15.84 -11.85 -11.15
C LEU A 457 -15.06 -11.10 -10.06
N LYS A 458 -14.63 -9.86 -10.33
CA LYS A 458 -13.86 -9.06 -9.37
C LYS A 458 -14.68 -8.63 -8.16
N LEU A 459 -15.97 -8.31 -8.36
CA LEU A 459 -16.91 -8.01 -7.29
C LEU A 459 -17.08 -9.20 -6.33
N ALA A 460 -17.29 -10.41 -6.88
CA ALA A 460 -17.41 -11.64 -6.11
C ALA A 460 -16.10 -11.98 -5.35
N GLU A 461 -14.94 -11.88 -6.01
CA GLU A 461 -13.63 -12.11 -5.37
C GLU A 461 -13.43 -11.19 -4.15
N ILE A 462 -13.73 -9.89 -4.29
CA ILE A 462 -13.53 -8.91 -3.22
C ILE A 462 -14.46 -9.17 -2.05
N ILE A 463 -15.75 -9.47 -2.30
CA ILE A 463 -16.72 -9.80 -1.25
C ILE A 463 -16.29 -11.07 -0.51
N HIS A 464 -16.01 -12.16 -1.23
CA HIS A 464 -15.55 -13.42 -0.65
C HIS A 464 -14.28 -13.23 0.20
N LYS A 465 -13.27 -12.55 -0.35
CA LYS A 465 -12.00 -12.26 0.33
C LYS A 465 -12.19 -11.43 1.59
N HIS A 466 -13.10 -10.46 1.58
CA HIS A 466 -13.37 -9.61 2.75
C HIS A 466 -14.19 -10.36 3.81
N ALA A 467 -15.15 -11.20 3.43
CA ALA A 467 -15.94 -12.02 4.36
C ALA A 467 -15.07 -13.08 5.04
N ARG A 468 -14.31 -13.87 4.26
CA ARG A 468 -13.28 -14.79 4.77
C ARG A 468 -12.24 -14.09 5.66
N GLY A 469 -11.84 -12.87 5.29
CA GLY A 469 -10.94 -12.04 6.09
C GLY A 469 -11.54 -11.76 7.48
N ARG A 470 -12.79 -11.28 7.54
CA ARG A 470 -13.48 -10.99 8.81
C ARG A 470 -13.65 -12.25 9.66
N GLN A 471 -14.04 -13.38 9.06
CA GLN A 471 -14.13 -14.68 9.75
C GLN A 471 -12.79 -15.13 10.35
N ALA A 472 -11.68 -14.91 9.64
CA ALA A 472 -10.33 -15.17 10.12
C ALA A 472 -9.83 -14.17 11.18
N GLY A 473 -10.67 -13.23 11.63
CA GLY A 473 -10.34 -12.22 12.64
C GLY A 473 -9.58 -11.01 12.11
N TYR A 474 -9.61 -10.73 10.80
CA TYR A 474 -9.00 -9.52 10.24
C TYR A 474 -9.63 -8.26 10.84
N LYS A 475 -8.77 -7.41 11.44
CA LYS A 475 -9.11 -6.03 11.79
C LYS A 475 -8.35 -5.07 10.88
N LYS A 476 -9.02 -3.99 10.46
CA LYS A 476 -8.40 -2.89 9.70
C LYS A 476 -7.26 -2.32 10.56
N ARG A 477 -6.06 -2.19 9.98
CA ARG A 477 -4.87 -1.66 10.69
C ARG A 477 -4.70 -0.15 10.57
N VAL A 478 -5.21 0.41 9.48
CA VAL A 478 -5.07 1.82 9.10
C VAL A 478 -6.44 2.46 9.20
N HIS A 479 -6.57 3.42 10.11
CA HIS A 479 -7.75 4.24 10.27
C HIS A 479 -7.40 5.62 9.71
N HIS A 480 -8.11 6.00 8.65
CA HIS A 480 -8.08 7.34 8.08
C HIS A 480 -9.24 8.14 8.67
N ASP A 481 -9.22 9.45 8.45
CA ASP A 481 -10.34 10.36 8.68
C ASP A 481 -10.68 10.53 10.18
N LEU A 482 -9.66 10.41 11.04
CA LEU A 482 -9.76 10.49 12.50
C LEU A 482 -9.75 11.93 13.01
N ILE A 483 -8.93 12.79 12.40
CA ILE A 483 -8.81 14.21 12.75
C ILE A 483 -9.69 15.06 11.84
N ILE A 484 -9.69 14.78 10.53
CA ILE A 484 -10.48 15.48 9.51
C ILE A 484 -11.34 14.47 8.75
N GLY A 485 -12.67 14.61 8.84
CA GLY A 485 -13.62 13.69 8.22
C GLY A 485 -13.49 13.59 6.70
N GLN A 486 -13.67 12.37 6.18
CA GLN A 486 -13.33 11.98 4.80
C GLN A 486 -13.83 12.95 3.72
N LYS A 487 -15.08 13.39 3.82
CA LYS A 487 -15.72 14.29 2.86
C LYS A 487 -14.96 15.62 2.77
N ARG A 488 -14.67 16.27 3.90
CA ARG A 488 -13.97 17.56 3.97
C ARG A 488 -12.59 17.47 3.32
N PHE A 489 -11.78 16.50 3.75
CA PHE A 489 -10.46 16.26 3.18
C PHE A 489 -10.53 16.05 1.65
N GLN A 490 -11.44 15.16 1.20
CA GLN A 490 -11.54 14.83 -0.23
C GLN A 490 -12.02 16.01 -1.07
N ASP A 491 -12.94 16.84 -0.58
CA ASP A 491 -13.49 17.98 -1.31
C ASP A 491 -12.42 19.07 -1.48
N THR A 492 -11.72 19.42 -0.39
CA THR A 492 -10.62 20.40 -0.42
C THR A 492 -9.42 19.87 -1.23
N TYR A 493 -9.06 18.59 -1.12
CA TYR A 493 -8.02 17.98 -1.98
C TYR A 493 -8.42 17.94 -3.46
N ALA A 494 -9.68 17.66 -3.79
CA ALA A 494 -10.18 17.68 -5.17
C ALA A 494 -10.16 19.10 -5.76
N TYR A 495 -10.50 20.12 -4.96
CA TYR A 495 -10.35 21.54 -5.33
C TYR A 495 -8.89 21.90 -5.60
N LEU A 496 -7.98 21.65 -4.66
CA LEU A 496 -6.55 21.96 -4.80
C LEU A 496 -5.93 21.24 -6.01
N LYS A 497 -6.20 19.94 -6.16
CA LYS A 497 -5.75 19.15 -7.32
C LYS A 497 -6.35 19.66 -8.63
N GLY A 498 -7.64 20.00 -8.62
CA GLY A 498 -8.36 20.50 -9.80
C GLY A 498 -7.95 21.90 -10.25
N LYS A 499 -7.31 22.68 -9.37
CA LYS A 499 -6.85 24.07 -9.57
C LYS A 499 -5.35 24.18 -9.88
N TYR A 500 -4.49 23.40 -9.23
CA TYR A 500 -3.03 23.59 -9.28
C TYR A 500 -2.25 22.47 -9.97
N ALA A 501 -2.71 21.21 -9.89
CA ALA A 501 -1.81 20.08 -10.16
C ALA A 501 -1.25 20.03 -11.58
N LYS A 502 -2.03 20.41 -12.60
CA LYS A 502 -1.59 20.41 -14.00
C LYS A 502 -0.35 21.30 -14.18
N ASP A 503 -0.42 22.52 -13.68
CA ASP A 503 0.59 23.53 -13.93
C ASP A 503 1.82 23.30 -13.05
N LEU A 504 1.63 22.83 -11.81
CA LEU A 504 2.71 22.38 -10.91
C LEU A 504 3.49 21.17 -11.47
N ILE A 505 2.79 20.19 -12.07
CA ILE A 505 3.45 19.04 -12.72
C ILE A 505 4.19 19.49 -13.99
N THR A 506 3.61 20.43 -14.76
CA THR A 506 4.22 20.94 -16.01
C THR A 506 5.46 21.81 -15.75
N ALA A 507 5.48 22.56 -14.65
CA ALA A 507 6.59 23.44 -14.25
C ALA A 507 7.61 22.77 -13.30
N TRP A 508 7.59 21.45 -13.17
CA TRP A 508 8.45 20.73 -12.22
C TRP A 508 9.89 20.58 -12.71
N ILE A 509 10.86 20.98 -11.88
CA ILE A 509 12.30 21.00 -12.22
C ILE A 509 13.22 20.25 -11.25
N GLU A 510 12.66 19.58 -10.24
CA GLU A 510 13.41 18.67 -9.37
C GLU A 510 13.55 17.29 -10.01
N GLN A 511 14.54 16.50 -9.54
CA GLN A 511 14.81 15.17 -10.08
C GLN A 511 13.78 14.09 -9.68
N THR A 512 12.92 14.38 -8.70
CA THR A 512 11.92 13.45 -8.18
C THR A 512 10.63 13.46 -9.01
N PRO A 513 9.79 12.40 -8.99
CA PRO A 513 8.59 12.34 -9.84
C PRO A 513 7.52 13.37 -9.43
N PRO A 514 7.06 14.26 -10.32
CA PRO A 514 6.08 15.29 -10.00
C PRO A 514 4.74 14.70 -9.57
N GLU A 515 4.29 13.61 -10.21
CA GLU A 515 3.02 12.94 -9.88
C GLU A 515 3.03 12.33 -8.48
N LYS A 516 4.19 12.10 -7.88
CA LYS A 516 4.28 11.76 -6.46
C LYS A 516 4.18 13.04 -5.63
N HIS A 517 5.17 13.92 -5.74
CA HIS A 517 5.36 15.01 -4.78
C HIS A 517 4.29 16.11 -4.86
N VAL A 518 3.81 16.45 -6.06
CA VAL A 518 2.72 17.43 -6.21
C VAL A 518 1.43 16.91 -5.56
N PHE A 519 1.09 15.62 -5.70
CA PHE A 519 -0.07 15.02 -5.02
C PHE A 519 0.16 14.74 -3.52
N GLU A 520 1.42 14.60 -3.08
CA GLU A 520 1.83 14.53 -1.67
C GLU A 520 1.59 15.88 -0.99
N ASP A 521 2.19 16.96 -1.48
CA ASP A 521 2.07 18.31 -0.91
C ASP A 521 0.65 18.90 -1.03
N LEU A 522 -0.08 18.66 -2.14
CA LEU A 522 -1.49 19.07 -2.25
C LEU A 522 -2.40 18.33 -1.25
N GLY A 523 -2.06 17.09 -0.88
CA GLY A 523 -2.79 16.33 0.14
C GLY A 523 -2.46 16.81 1.56
N ILE A 524 -1.20 17.16 1.83
CA ILE A 524 -0.78 17.75 3.11
C ILE A 524 -1.42 19.13 3.29
N ALA A 525 -1.41 19.96 2.24
CA ALA A 525 -2.10 21.25 2.24
C ALA A 525 -3.60 21.07 2.56
N ALA A 526 -4.31 20.18 1.85
CA ALA A 526 -5.74 19.93 2.10
C ALA A 526 -6.04 19.50 3.55
N PHE A 527 -5.15 18.74 4.19
CA PHE A 527 -5.28 18.37 5.60
C PHE A 527 -5.05 19.58 6.53
N LEU A 528 -3.99 20.36 6.29
CA LEU A 528 -3.65 21.54 7.09
C LEU A 528 -4.71 22.63 7.01
N GLU A 529 -5.26 22.90 5.84
CA GLU A 529 -6.32 23.91 5.69
C GLU A 529 -7.57 23.56 6.50
N GLU A 530 -8.03 22.31 6.46
CA GLU A 530 -9.17 21.86 7.26
C GLU A 530 -8.86 21.84 8.76
N LEU A 531 -7.64 21.46 9.14
CA LEU A 531 -7.15 21.49 10.53
C LEU A 531 -7.14 22.90 11.12
N TRP A 532 -6.65 23.88 10.34
CA TRP A 532 -6.60 25.28 10.76
C TRP A 532 -7.98 25.95 10.72
N VAL A 533 -8.87 25.54 9.81
CA VAL A 533 -10.30 25.93 9.88
C VAL A 533 -10.95 25.47 11.19
N ASP A 534 -10.60 24.29 11.70
CA ASP A 534 -11.14 23.80 12.97
C ASP A 534 -10.46 24.42 14.21
N MET A 535 -9.18 24.79 14.12
CA MET A 535 -8.45 25.43 15.23
C MET A 535 -8.75 26.93 15.38
N TYR A 536 -8.95 27.66 14.27
CA TYR A 536 -8.99 29.13 14.28
C TYR A 536 -10.31 29.71 13.73
N GLY A 537 -11.16 28.90 13.08
CA GLY A 537 -12.40 29.32 12.42
C GLY A 537 -13.62 29.51 13.32
N GLY A 538 -13.43 29.66 14.64
CA GLY A 538 -14.49 29.80 15.65
C GLY A 538 -15.35 28.54 15.83
N GLU A 539 -16.33 28.60 16.73
CA GLU A 539 -17.29 27.51 16.91
C GLU A 539 -18.10 27.25 15.63
N ALA A 540 -18.33 25.98 15.30
CA ALA A 540 -19.20 25.60 14.19
C ALA A 540 -20.67 25.73 14.61
N ASN A 541 -21.38 26.73 14.09
CA ASN A 541 -22.82 26.90 14.33
C ASN A 541 -23.59 25.66 13.81
N PRO A 542 -24.21 24.83 14.68
CA PRO A 542 -24.87 23.58 14.26
C PRO A 542 -26.14 23.80 13.42
N GLN A 543 -26.66 25.04 13.38
CA GLN A 543 -27.86 25.42 12.65
C GLN A 543 -27.56 26.07 11.29
N ALA A 544 -26.28 26.32 10.97
CA ALA A 544 -25.88 26.76 9.64
C ALA A 544 -26.00 25.58 8.66
N LEU A 545 -26.82 25.72 7.62
CA LEU A 545 -26.88 24.77 6.51
C LEU A 545 -25.46 24.55 5.93
N ASP A 546 -25.12 23.31 5.58
CA ASP A 546 -23.77 22.86 5.19
C ASP A 546 -23.32 23.34 3.78
N GLY A 547 -23.77 24.53 3.39
CA GLY A 547 -23.49 25.19 2.12
C GLY A 547 -22.12 25.86 2.04
N ASP A 548 -21.71 26.15 0.81
CA ASP A 548 -20.35 26.58 0.47
C ASP A 548 -19.99 27.96 1.04
N GLU A 549 -20.97 28.87 1.17
CA GLU A 549 -20.79 30.19 1.77
C GLU A 549 -20.40 30.13 3.26
N SER A 550 -21.01 29.23 4.02
CA SER A 550 -20.71 29.00 5.45
C SER A 550 -19.26 28.53 5.64
N LYS A 551 -18.82 27.61 4.77
CA LYS A 551 -17.44 27.08 4.75
C LYS A 551 -16.44 28.15 4.32
N SER A 552 -16.76 28.92 3.28
CA SER A 552 -15.98 30.09 2.85
C SER A 552 -15.81 31.10 3.98
N GLN A 553 -16.86 31.34 4.78
CA GLN A 553 -16.81 32.28 5.89
C GLN A 553 -15.98 31.77 7.07
N ARG A 554 -16.13 30.50 7.50
CA ARG A 554 -15.24 29.92 8.53
C ARG A 554 -13.77 29.93 8.09
N LYS A 555 -13.47 29.70 6.80
CA LYS A 555 -12.11 29.79 6.26
C LYS A 555 -11.52 31.20 6.38
N LYS A 556 -12.29 32.24 6.04
CA LYS A 556 -11.85 33.65 6.20
C LYS A 556 -11.60 34.02 7.67
N ILE A 557 -12.48 33.57 8.58
CA ILE A 557 -12.29 33.76 10.03
C ILE A 557 -11.01 33.07 10.50
N ALA A 558 -10.81 31.81 10.11
CA ALA A 558 -9.60 31.05 10.46
C ALA A 558 -8.32 31.72 9.96
N GLN A 559 -8.32 32.22 8.72
CA GLN A 559 -7.18 32.93 8.13
C GLN A 559 -6.91 34.27 8.83
N SER A 560 -7.95 35.01 9.23
CA SER A 560 -7.80 36.26 10.00
C SER A 560 -7.30 36.03 11.43
N ASN A 561 -7.55 34.86 12.01
CA ASN A 561 -7.13 34.47 13.35
C ASN A 561 -5.81 33.68 13.37
N PHE A 562 -5.20 33.42 12.20
CA PHE A 562 -4.08 32.50 12.09
C PHE A 562 -2.75 33.16 12.53
N PRO A 563 -2.03 32.62 13.54
CA PRO A 563 -0.77 33.19 14.03
C PRO A 563 0.40 33.05 13.03
N GLY A 564 0.20 32.28 11.95
CA GLY A 564 1.21 31.96 10.95
C GLY A 564 1.81 30.56 11.14
N PHE A 565 2.37 30.01 10.06
CA PHE A 565 3.13 28.75 10.10
C PHE A 565 4.62 28.94 9.85
N VAL A 566 5.42 27.96 10.29
CA VAL A 566 6.81 27.77 9.88
C VAL A 566 7.04 26.31 9.46
N ASP A 567 7.49 26.11 8.22
CA ASP A 567 7.84 24.78 7.69
C ASP A 567 9.35 24.53 7.84
N ILE A 568 9.71 23.63 8.77
CA ILE A 568 11.10 23.33 9.11
C ILE A 568 11.59 22.16 8.26
N GLY A 569 12.61 22.40 7.43
CA GLY A 569 13.04 21.43 6.41
C GLY A 569 12.09 21.40 5.21
N CYS A 570 11.65 22.58 4.75
CA CYS A 570 10.61 22.72 3.72
C CYS A 570 11.00 22.21 2.32
N GLY A 571 12.24 21.74 2.12
CA GLY A 571 12.69 21.08 0.90
C GLY A 571 12.43 21.88 -0.37
N ASN A 572 11.58 21.34 -1.24
CA ASN A 572 11.24 21.93 -2.53
C ASN A 572 10.45 23.27 -2.40
N GLY A 573 9.94 23.62 -1.22
CA GLY A 573 9.18 24.86 -0.93
C GLY A 573 7.74 24.89 -1.46
N LEU A 574 7.26 23.82 -2.11
CA LEU A 574 5.94 23.77 -2.75
C LEU A 574 4.81 23.90 -1.73
N LEU A 575 4.88 23.21 -0.59
CA LEU A 575 3.86 23.29 0.46
C LEU A 575 3.67 24.74 0.95
N VAL A 576 4.77 25.44 1.25
CA VAL A 576 4.79 26.85 1.65
C VAL A 576 4.17 27.76 0.57
N SER A 577 4.46 27.47 -0.71
CA SER A 577 3.94 28.19 -1.87
C SER A 577 2.42 27.96 -2.05
N ILE A 578 1.94 26.72 -1.93
CA ILE A 578 0.51 26.37 -1.99
C ILE A 578 -0.27 27.07 -0.87
N LEU A 579 0.20 26.95 0.39
CA LEU A 579 -0.46 27.52 1.56
C LEU A 579 -0.48 29.06 1.50
N THR A 580 0.61 29.69 1.03
CA THR A 580 0.63 31.13 0.72
C THR A 580 -0.40 31.49 -0.34
N THR A 581 -0.49 30.73 -1.44
CA THR A 581 -1.49 30.96 -2.51
C THR A 581 -2.93 30.79 -2.04
N GLN A 582 -3.16 30.00 -0.99
CA GLN A 582 -4.47 29.82 -0.36
C GLN A 582 -4.84 30.91 0.64
N GLY A 583 -3.91 31.81 1.00
CA GLY A 583 -4.14 32.93 1.92
C GLY A 583 -3.67 32.69 3.35
N TRP A 584 -2.86 31.66 3.62
CA TRP A 584 -2.29 31.41 4.94
C TRP A 584 -0.94 32.11 5.12
N SER A 585 -0.80 32.85 6.21
CA SER A 585 0.45 33.52 6.61
C SER A 585 1.48 32.48 7.07
N GLY A 586 2.76 32.72 6.77
CA GLY A 586 3.83 31.78 7.09
C GLY A 586 4.97 31.79 6.09
N TRP A 587 5.99 31.00 6.42
CA TRP A 587 7.29 30.89 5.73
C TRP A 587 7.89 29.49 5.92
N GLY A 588 9.02 29.21 5.28
CA GLY A 588 9.75 27.95 5.48
C GLY A 588 11.25 28.11 5.28
N PHE A 589 12.01 27.14 5.77
CA PHE A 589 13.46 27.09 5.54
C PHE A 589 13.98 25.66 5.44
N ASP A 590 15.07 25.51 4.70
CA ASP A 590 15.80 24.25 4.50
C ASP A 590 17.31 24.50 4.66
N ALA A 591 18.05 23.47 5.06
CA ALA A 591 19.51 23.54 5.16
C ALA A 591 20.20 23.72 3.78
N ARG A 592 19.48 23.51 2.67
CA ARG A 592 19.93 23.83 1.31
C ARG A 592 18.81 24.41 0.45
N ARG A 593 19.13 25.43 -0.32
CA ARG A 593 18.26 25.98 -1.37
C ARG A 593 17.99 24.93 -2.45
N ARG A 594 16.71 24.69 -2.78
CA ARG A 594 16.29 23.82 -3.88
C ARG A 594 16.01 24.64 -5.16
N LYS A 595 15.90 23.99 -6.31
CA LYS A 595 15.74 24.67 -7.61
C LYS A 595 14.34 25.24 -7.78
N SER A 596 13.32 24.53 -7.31
CA SER A 596 11.92 25.00 -7.38
C SER A 596 11.68 26.38 -6.75
N TRP A 597 12.57 26.86 -5.87
CA TRP A 597 12.45 28.18 -5.28
C TRP A 597 12.59 29.31 -6.34
N ASP A 598 13.25 29.04 -7.46
CA ASP A 598 13.36 29.96 -8.61
C ASP A 598 12.14 29.95 -9.55
N THR A 599 11.21 28.99 -9.42
CA THR A 599 10.01 28.90 -10.28
C THR A 599 8.74 29.42 -9.60
N PHE A 600 8.80 29.74 -8.30
CA PHE A 600 7.69 30.36 -7.58
C PHE A 600 7.66 31.90 -7.81
N PRO A 601 6.49 32.55 -7.64
CA PRO A 601 6.41 34.01 -7.60
C PRO A 601 7.37 34.60 -6.57
N THR A 602 7.94 35.78 -6.83
CA THR A 602 8.95 36.41 -5.97
C THR A 602 8.49 36.53 -4.51
N SER A 603 7.23 36.93 -4.28
CA SER A 603 6.60 37.02 -2.96
C SER A 603 6.39 35.68 -2.22
N HIS A 604 6.62 34.55 -2.91
CA HIS A 604 6.65 33.21 -2.31
C HIS A 604 8.12 32.76 -2.12
N ALA A 605 8.99 33.03 -3.09
CA ALA A 605 10.43 32.75 -3.00
C ALA A 605 11.10 33.51 -1.84
N GLU A 606 10.68 34.76 -1.58
CA GLU A 606 11.14 35.58 -0.44
C GLU A 606 10.80 34.96 0.93
N LYS A 607 9.80 34.07 0.99
CA LYS A 607 9.40 33.33 2.20
C LYS A 607 10.18 32.02 2.41
N LEU A 608 11.08 31.66 1.50
CA LEU A 608 11.91 30.46 1.58
C LEU A 608 13.35 30.88 1.89
N LYS A 609 13.90 30.40 3.01
CA LYS A 609 15.25 30.78 3.48
C LYS A 609 16.18 29.57 3.52
N GLU A 610 17.41 29.74 3.04
CA GLU A 610 18.47 28.73 3.18
C GLU A 610 19.13 28.91 4.56
N MET A 611 18.77 28.05 5.52
CA MET A 611 19.18 28.15 6.92
C MET A 611 19.28 26.75 7.57
N LEU A 612 20.35 26.50 8.33
CA LEU A 612 20.46 25.30 9.17
C LEU A 612 19.68 25.48 10.48
N LEU A 613 18.82 24.53 10.87
CA LEU A 613 18.27 24.52 12.22
C LEU A 613 19.35 24.07 13.21
N VAL A 614 19.65 24.87 14.23
CA VAL A 614 20.51 24.51 15.36
C VAL A 614 19.73 24.82 16.64
N PRO A 615 18.97 23.88 17.21
CA PRO A 615 18.04 24.17 18.30
C PRO A 615 18.72 24.84 19.51
N ALA A 616 18.13 25.91 20.04
CA ALA A 616 18.57 26.61 21.26
C ALA A 616 18.68 25.67 22.48
N ILE A 617 17.94 24.56 22.43
CA ILE A 617 17.98 23.46 23.39
C ILE A 617 19.42 22.94 23.52
N ILE A 618 20.15 22.79 22.41
CA ILE A 618 21.52 22.25 22.36
C ILE A 618 22.66 23.29 22.36
N GLN A 619 22.38 24.56 22.02
CA GLN A 619 23.39 25.63 22.04
C GLN A 619 23.86 25.93 23.48
N PRO A 620 25.15 26.18 23.77
CA PRO A 620 25.61 26.49 25.12
C PRO A 620 25.01 27.79 25.67
N SER A 621 24.97 28.85 24.84
CA SER A 621 24.46 30.18 25.18
C SER A 621 23.54 30.74 24.07
N PRO A 622 22.28 30.29 23.97
CA PRO A 622 21.39 30.71 22.90
C PRO A 622 20.89 32.15 23.07
N SER A 623 20.71 32.84 21.94
CA SER A 623 19.84 34.03 21.91
C SER A 623 18.40 33.60 22.15
N LEU A 624 17.73 34.22 23.13
CA LEU A 624 16.34 33.92 23.49
C LEU A 624 15.31 34.80 22.76
N SER A 625 15.76 35.72 21.90
CA SER A 625 14.88 36.50 21.04
C SER A 625 14.41 35.64 19.85
N PRO A 626 13.11 35.62 19.50
CA PRO A 626 12.63 34.98 18.29
C PRO A 626 13.32 35.55 17.04
N ILE A 627 13.80 34.67 16.17
CA ILE A 627 14.39 35.07 14.90
C ILE A 627 13.28 35.11 13.84
N THR A 628 13.11 36.26 13.19
CA THR A 628 12.15 36.44 12.10
C THR A 628 12.86 36.43 10.75
N PRO A 629 12.16 36.11 9.63
CA PRO A 629 12.75 36.12 8.28
C PRO A 629 13.22 37.50 7.78
N GLU A 630 13.03 38.57 8.57
CA GLU A 630 13.52 39.94 8.35
C GLU A 630 14.79 40.27 9.15
N THR A 631 15.19 39.42 10.11
CA THR A 631 16.36 39.67 10.97
C THR A 631 17.65 39.29 10.23
N PRO A 632 18.59 40.23 9.98
CA PRO A 632 19.82 39.92 9.24
C PRO A 632 20.82 39.11 10.08
N SER A 633 21.19 37.92 9.61
CA SER A 633 22.25 37.12 10.20
C SER A 633 23.63 37.73 9.92
N SER A 634 24.48 37.85 10.95
CA SER A 634 25.83 38.41 10.85
C SER A 634 26.71 37.69 9.81
N THR A 635 27.56 38.44 9.12
CA THR A 635 28.43 37.93 8.06
C THR A 635 29.58 37.07 8.61
N THR A 636 29.65 35.80 8.19
CA THR A 636 30.87 35.06 7.72
C THR A 636 30.69 33.53 7.76
N THR A 637 29.71 33.01 8.49
CA THR A 637 29.36 31.58 8.53
C THR A 637 27.92 31.35 8.06
N THR A 638 27.55 30.09 7.84
CA THR A 638 26.23 29.71 7.31
C THR A 638 25.07 30.26 8.17
N PRO A 639 24.02 30.83 7.56
CA PRO A 639 22.81 31.22 8.28
C PRO A 639 22.22 30.04 9.05
N HIS A 640 21.90 30.26 10.33
CA HIS A 640 21.29 29.25 11.18
C HIS A 640 20.12 29.84 11.96
N HIS A 641 19.13 29.01 12.26
CA HIS A 641 17.96 29.35 13.06
C HIS A 641 18.03 28.66 14.42
N SER A 642 17.66 29.35 15.49
CA SER A 642 17.71 28.81 16.87
C SER A 642 16.53 27.90 17.23
N GLY A 643 15.51 27.83 16.37
CA GLY A 643 14.26 27.14 16.66
C GLY A 643 13.35 27.88 17.66
N ILE A 644 13.67 29.14 17.99
CA ILE A 644 12.80 30.03 18.75
C ILE A 644 12.01 30.88 17.74
N PHE A 645 10.70 30.71 17.76
CA PHE A 645 9.72 31.28 16.84
C PHE A 645 8.78 32.24 17.59
N PRO A 646 7.98 33.08 16.90
CA PRO A 646 6.89 33.80 17.54
C PRO A 646 5.91 32.81 18.22
N PRO A 647 5.43 33.09 19.45
CA PRO A 647 4.55 32.16 20.15
C PRO A 647 3.30 31.77 19.35
N GLN A 648 2.82 30.54 19.55
CA GLN A 648 1.67 29.96 18.83
C GLN A 648 1.85 29.76 17.30
N SER A 649 3.00 30.11 16.70
CA SER A 649 3.29 29.81 15.29
C SER A 649 3.19 28.30 15.03
N PHE A 650 2.40 27.88 14.03
CA PHE A 650 2.16 26.47 13.74
C PHE A 650 3.40 25.83 13.08
N ILE A 651 4.02 24.84 13.74
CA ILE A 651 5.25 24.21 13.23
C ILE A 651 4.89 23.03 12.32
N ILE A 652 5.37 23.06 11.09
CA ILE A 652 5.24 21.97 10.11
C ILE A 652 6.60 21.26 9.98
N SER A 653 6.60 19.94 10.11
CA SER A 653 7.72 19.05 9.78
C SER A 653 7.27 18.05 8.72
N ASN A 654 7.14 18.51 7.47
CA ASN A 654 6.79 17.69 6.32
C ASN A 654 8.01 16.86 5.85
N HIS A 655 8.06 15.57 6.22
CA HIS A 655 9.13 14.65 5.81
C HIS A 655 10.56 15.18 6.07
N ALA A 656 10.73 15.97 7.13
CA ALA A 656 11.92 16.78 7.42
C ALA A 656 13.10 16.00 8.04
N ASP A 657 13.30 14.73 7.65
CA ASP A 657 14.41 13.83 8.03
C ASP A 657 14.91 14.03 9.49
N GLU A 658 16.11 14.61 9.68
CA GLU A 658 16.74 14.80 10.99
C GLU A 658 15.95 15.74 11.95
N LEU A 659 15.07 16.59 11.44
CA LEU A 659 14.28 17.53 12.24
C LEU A 659 13.04 16.88 12.88
N THR A 660 12.63 15.71 12.39
CA THR A 660 11.42 14.98 12.83
C THR A 660 11.30 14.81 14.35
N PRO A 661 12.32 14.34 15.11
CA PRO A 661 12.20 14.20 16.56
C PRO A 661 12.26 15.55 17.31
N TRP A 662 12.82 16.60 16.70
CA TRP A 662 12.88 17.93 17.31
C TRP A 662 11.52 18.64 17.32
N THR A 663 10.61 18.34 16.39
CA THR A 663 9.32 19.03 16.24
C THR A 663 8.51 19.17 17.55
N PRO A 664 8.20 18.10 18.33
CA PRO A 664 7.46 18.23 19.59
C PRO A 664 8.21 18.98 20.71
N LEU A 665 9.54 19.06 20.65
CA LEU A 665 10.36 19.80 21.60
C LEU A 665 10.36 21.30 21.29
N LEU A 666 10.50 21.64 20.00
CA LEU A 666 10.37 23.01 19.48
C LEU A 666 8.96 23.55 19.66
N ALA A 667 7.94 22.72 19.50
CA ALA A 667 6.54 23.07 19.75
C ALA A 667 6.34 23.55 21.19
N TYR A 668 6.81 22.77 22.17
CA TYR A 668 6.73 23.11 23.59
C TYR A 668 7.53 24.37 23.98
N LEU A 669 8.75 24.52 23.42
CA LEU A 669 9.60 25.70 23.66
C LEU A 669 8.89 27.02 23.31
N ASN A 670 8.04 27.00 22.28
CA ASN A 670 7.41 28.20 21.70
C ASN A 670 5.91 28.35 22.03
N SER A 671 5.31 27.50 22.88
CA SER A 671 3.84 27.43 23.03
C SER A 671 3.11 27.19 21.70
N SER A 672 3.73 26.43 20.80
CA SER A 672 3.29 26.25 19.42
C SER A 672 2.54 24.93 19.22
N PRO A 673 1.44 24.92 18.43
CA PRO A 673 0.91 23.69 17.87
C PRO A 673 1.82 23.16 16.74
N PHE A 674 1.77 21.86 16.46
CA PHE A 674 2.61 21.25 15.42
C PHE A 674 1.98 20.07 14.66
N ILE A 675 2.56 19.79 13.49
CA ILE A 675 2.47 18.51 12.77
C ILE A 675 3.88 17.96 12.47
N ALA A 676 4.08 16.66 12.65
CA ALA A 676 5.26 15.94 12.16
C ALA A 676 4.82 14.77 11.29
N ILE A 677 5.45 14.59 10.12
CA ILE A 677 5.15 13.51 9.16
C ILE A 677 6.41 12.66 8.94
N PRO A 678 6.71 11.67 9.82
CA PRO A 678 8.01 11.01 9.86
C PRO A 678 8.35 10.21 8.59
N CYS A 679 9.59 10.33 8.12
CA CYS A 679 10.12 9.68 6.90
C CYS A 679 11.29 8.74 7.22
N CYS A 680 12.39 9.29 7.74
CA CYS A 680 13.63 8.62 8.10
C CYS A 680 13.86 8.63 9.62
N SER A 681 14.55 7.61 10.13
CA SER A 681 14.80 7.43 11.57
C SER A 681 16.19 7.93 11.92
N HIS A 682 16.24 9.13 12.50
CA HIS A 682 17.44 9.77 13.02
C HIS A 682 17.26 10.15 14.49
N ASP A 683 18.34 10.12 15.26
CA ASP A 683 18.35 10.57 16.66
C ASP A 683 18.45 12.11 16.76
N LEU A 684 18.40 12.63 17.99
CA LEU A 684 18.50 14.09 18.24
C LEU A 684 19.90 14.65 17.91
N GLY A 685 20.92 13.80 17.73
CA GLY A 685 22.23 14.16 17.18
C GLY A 685 22.30 14.11 15.66
N GLY A 686 21.18 13.86 14.96
CA GLY A 686 21.11 13.77 13.50
C GLY A 686 21.74 12.51 12.91
N THR A 687 21.98 11.47 13.72
CA THR A 687 22.57 10.20 13.28
C THR A 687 21.50 9.15 12.99
N ARG A 688 21.67 8.35 11.93
CA ARG A 688 20.71 7.29 11.57
C ARG A 688 20.71 6.18 12.60
N PHE A 689 19.58 5.98 13.26
CA PHE A 689 19.40 4.98 14.33
C PHE A 689 18.05 4.27 14.21
N ARG A 690 17.82 3.26 15.06
CA ARG A 690 16.50 2.64 15.20
C ARG A 690 15.84 3.18 16.46
N ALA A 691 14.83 4.02 16.29
CA ALA A 691 14.10 4.63 17.39
C ALA A 691 13.56 3.60 18.41
N PRO A 692 13.48 3.98 19.70
CA PRO A 692 12.88 3.14 20.73
C PRO A 692 11.40 2.87 20.45
N VAL A 693 10.87 1.78 21.05
CA VAL A 693 9.50 1.31 20.82
C VAL A 693 8.62 1.62 22.01
N HIS A 694 7.68 2.56 21.84
CA HIS A 694 6.76 2.97 22.89
C HIS A 694 5.42 2.27 22.69
N ALA A 695 5.21 1.17 23.44
CA ALA A 695 4.10 0.24 23.21
C ALA A 695 2.70 0.89 23.33
N LYS A 696 2.55 1.96 24.13
CA LYS A 696 1.32 2.78 24.20
C LYS A 696 0.91 3.38 22.86
N HIS A 697 1.89 3.74 22.03
CA HIS A 697 1.68 4.50 20.79
C HIS A 697 1.61 3.63 19.53
N LEU A 698 1.83 2.31 19.66
CA LEU A 698 1.61 1.34 18.60
C LEU A 698 0.13 0.97 18.45
N VAL A 699 -0.32 0.73 17.22
CA VAL A 699 -1.61 0.10 16.96
C VAL A 699 -1.52 -1.39 17.33
N ALA A 700 -2.40 -1.86 18.22
CA ALA A 700 -2.46 -3.26 18.62
C ALA A 700 -3.16 -4.10 17.54
N ASP A 701 -2.42 -5.03 16.91
CA ASP A 701 -2.94 -5.97 15.93
C ASP A 701 -3.06 -7.38 16.55
N PRO A 702 -4.24 -8.04 16.56
CA PRO A 702 -4.40 -9.41 17.06
C PRO A 702 -3.51 -10.45 16.37
N ALA A 703 -3.19 -10.26 15.09
CA ALA A 703 -2.18 -11.09 14.41
C ALA A 703 -0.77 -10.83 14.95
N THR A 704 -0.49 -9.61 15.45
CA THR A 704 0.72 -9.34 16.25
C THR A 704 0.63 -9.78 17.70
N GLU A 705 -0.51 -10.17 18.26
CA GLU A 705 -0.52 -10.93 19.52
C GLU A 705 -0.08 -12.38 19.27
N LYS A 706 -0.59 -13.01 18.19
CA LYS A 706 -0.08 -14.29 17.70
C LYS A 706 1.38 -14.23 17.21
N ALA A 707 1.89 -13.06 16.80
CA ALA A 707 3.31 -12.86 16.41
C ALA A 707 4.22 -12.24 17.48
N ARG A 708 3.67 -11.66 18.57
CA ARG A 708 4.39 -11.37 19.83
C ARG A 708 4.82 -12.69 20.47
N LYS A 709 3.95 -13.71 20.43
CA LYS A 709 4.28 -15.13 20.68
C LYS A 709 5.32 -15.73 19.71
N LYS A 710 5.83 -14.95 18.74
CA LYS A 710 6.93 -15.30 17.81
C LYS A 710 8.04 -14.21 17.77
N ASN A 711 8.17 -13.39 18.82
CA ASN A 711 9.24 -12.39 19.00
C ASN A 711 9.47 -11.38 17.85
N LYS A 712 8.48 -11.13 16.97
CA LYS A 712 8.67 -10.26 15.81
C LYS A 712 8.55 -8.78 16.20
N GLN A 713 9.66 -8.04 16.16
CA GLN A 713 9.70 -6.62 16.48
C GLN A 713 8.94 -5.73 15.45
N PRO A 714 8.47 -4.53 15.85
CA PRO A 714 7.90 -3.53 14.93
C PRO A 714 8.88 -3.09 13.83
N SER A 715 8.33 -2.57 12.72
CA SER A 715 9.14 -1.93 11.68
C SER A 715 9.79 -0.64 12.20
N ALA A 716 10.95 -0.28 11.66
CA ALA A 716 11.66 0.95 12.08
C ALA A 716 10.80 2.22 11.91
N TYR A 717 9.88 2.24 10.94
CA TYR A 717 8.93 3.33 10.76
C TYR A 717 7.87 3.38 11.89
N ALA A 718 7.32 2.23 12.30
CA ALA A 718 6.40 2.16 13.43
C ALA A 718 7.10 2.53 14.76
N SER A 719 8.36 2.11 14.93
CA SER A 719 9.22 2.57 16.04
C SER A 719 9.32 4.10 16.06
N LEU A 720 9.75 4.71 14.95
CA LEU A 720 9.91 6.16 14.82
C LEU A 720 8.62 6.92 15.14
N CYS A 721 7.49 6.51 14.56
CA CYS A 721 6.19 7.12 14.87
C CYS A 721 5.84 6.99 16.36
N SER A 722 6.12 5.84 16.99
CA SER A 722 5.86 5.62 18.42
C SER A 722 6.76 6.49 19.32
N TRP A 723 7.99 6.80 18.87
CA TRP A 723 8.91 7.67 19.59
C TRP A 723 8.55 9.16 19.45
N VAL A 724 8.19 9.63 18.24
CA VAL A 724 7.67 11.00 18.05
C VAL A 724 6.41 11.23 18.88
N CYS A 725 5.51 10.24 18.96
CA CYS A 725 4.37 10.27 19.88
C CYS A 725 4.79 10.31 21.35
N HIS A 726 5.88 9.63 21.74
CA HIS A 726 6.38 9.68 23.11
C HIS A 726 7.00 11.03 23.47
N LEU A 727 7.77 11.63 22.56
CA LEU A 727 8.34 12.96 22.75
C LEU A 727 7.24 14.01 22.90
N ALA A 728 6.19 13.95 22.08
CA ALA A 728 5.00 14.80 22.19
C ALA A 728 4.26 14.63 23.52
N GLU A 729 4.07 13.38 23.98
CA GLU A 729 3.49 13.07 25.30
C GLU A 729 4.39 13.58 26.44
N LYS A 730 5.72 13.53 26.29
CA LYS A 730 6.69 14.04 27.29
C LYS A 730 6.72 15.56 27.35
N THR A 731 6.43 16.23 26.24
CA THR A 731 6.28 17.69 26.19
C THR A 731 4.81 18.14 26.36
N GLY A 732 3.97 17.31 26.96
CA GLY A 732 2.65 17.68 27.48
C GLY A 732 1.52 17.76 26.45
N PHE A 733 1.72 17.33 25.20
CA PHE A 733 0.67 17.42 24.17
C PHE A 733 -0.36 16.28 24.24
N GLU A 734 -1.61 16.60 23.88
CA GLU A 734 -2.60 15.58 23.46
C GLU A 734 -2.13 15.02 22.10
N VAL A 735 -1.73 13.74 22.08
CA VAL A 735 -1.08 13.13 20.92
C VAL A 735 -2.11 12.56 19.94
N GLU A 736 -2.49 13.38 18.96
CA GLU A 736 -3.36 12.98 17.86
C GLU A 736 -2.55 12.33 16.72
N LYS A 737 -3.17 11.39 16.00
CA LYS A 737 -2.57 10.68 14.86
C LYS A 737 -3.56 10.56 13.71
N GLU A 738 -3.11 10.86 12.50
CA GLU A 738 -3.86 10.66 11.26
C GLU A 738 -3.03 9.83 10.28
N TYR A 739 -3.70 8.98 9.49
CA TYR A 739 -3.08 8.37 8.31
C TYR A 739 -3.47 9.20 7.08
N LEU A 740 -2.60 10.12 6.66
CA LEU A 740 -2.86 11.01 5.54
C LEU A 740 -3.14 10.25 4.24
N ARG A 741 -4.04 10.78 3.41
CA ARG A 741 -4.47 10.16 2.13
C ARG A 741 -3.58 10.57 0.95
N ILE A 742 -2.27 10.60 1.19
CA ILE A 742 -1.20 10.97 0.23
C ILE A 742 -0.60 9.74 -0.46
N PRO A 743 0.06 9.89 -1.63
CA PRO A 743 0.74 8.80 -2.35
C PRO A 743 2.08 8.39 -1.70
N SER A 744 2.08 8.12 -0.39
CA SER A 744 3.27 7.86 0.41
C SER A 744 3.12 6.64 1.31
N THR A 745 4.18 5.85 1.45
CA THR A 745 4.30 4.78 2.47
C THR A 745 4.80 5.31 3.82
N ARG A 746 4.84 6.64 3.97
CA ARG A 746 5.23 7.39 5.18
C ARG A 746 4.13 8.34 5.65
N ASN A 747 2.87 7.91 5.50
CA ASN A 747 1.70 8.77 5.64
C ASN A 747 1.15 8.98 7.06
N VAL A 748 1.83 8.55 8.13
CA VAL A 748 1.43 8.89 9.50
C VAL A 748 1.80 10.34 9.80
N ALA A 749 0.81 11.16 10.11
CA ALA A 749 1.00 12.44 10.77
C ALA A 749 0.81 12.27 12.29
N VAL A 750 1.72 12.85 13.08
CA VAL A 750 1.57 13.08 14.52
C VAL A 750 1.25 14.56 14.69
N VAL A 751 0.14 14.87 15.36
CA VAL A 751 -0.34 16.24 15.58
C VAL A 751 -0.38 16.51 17.09
N GLY A 752 0.13 17.66 17.51
CA GLY A 752 -0.05 18.20 18.85
C GLY A 752 -0.59 19.62 18.75
N ARG A 753 -1.91 19.78 18.90
CA ARG A 753 -2.60 21.09 18.82
C ARG A 753 -3.25 21.54 20.14
N LYS A 754 -3.15 20.72 21.18
CA LYS A 754 -3.58 21.01 22.55
C LYS A 754 -2.55 20.45 23.52
N GLN A 755 -2.42 21.06 24.68
CA GLN A 755 -1.68 20.51 25.80
C GLN A 755 -2.64 19.92 26.84
N VAL A 756 -2.17 18.93 27.59
CA VAL A 756 -2.95 18.20 28.59
C VAL A 756 -2.79 18.88 29.94
N ALA A 757 -3.92 19.35 30.50
CA ALA A 757 -3.99 19.76 31.90
C ALA A 757 -3.89 18.54 32.83
N ASP A 758 -3.24 18.73 33.98
CA ASP A 758 -3.21 17.72 35.04
C ASP A 758 -4.55 17.62 35.80
N LYS A 759 -4.57 16.87 36.91
CA LYS A 759 -5.79 16.67 37.73
C LYS A 759 -6.22 17.91 38.51
N GLU A 760 -5.35 18.90 38.65
CA GLU A 760 -5.58 20.15 39.38
C GLU A 760 -5.89 21.30 38.42
N GLY A 761 -5.68 21.09 37.11
CA GLY A 761 -5.98 22.01 36.03
C GLY A 761 -4.73 22.66 35.40
N HIS A 762 -3.54 22.39 35.91
CA HIS A 762 -2.31 23.00 35.42
C HIS A 762 -1.87 22.34 34.11
N VAL A 763 -1.63 23.15 33.08
CA VAL A 763 -1.07 22.67 31.81
C VAL A 763 0.46 22.67 31.91
N GLN A 764 1.09 21.55 31.52
CA GLN A 764 2.55 21.40 31.62
C GLN A 764 3.27 22.52 30.86
N GLY A 765 3.91 23.43 31.60
CA GLY A 765 4.76 24.48 31.05
C GLY A 765 4.05 25.78 30.67
N GLU A 766 2.73 25.90 30.84
CA GLU A 766 1.97 27.10 30.43
C GLU A 766 2.51 28.37 31.11
N ASP A 767 2.54 28.40 32.44
CA ASP A 767 3.14 29.49 33.25
C ASP A 767 4.68 29.55 33.20
N LEU A 768 5.36 28.58 32.58
CA LEU A 768 6.82 28.54 32.55
C LEU A 768 7.39 29.44 31.46
N GLY A 769 8.32 30.31 31.86
CA GLY A 769 9.14 31.10 30.94
C GLY A 769 10.01 30.23 30.02
N ILE A 770 10.48 30.83 28.92
CA ILE A 770 11.26 30.13 27.90
C ILE A 770 12.54 29.48 28.48
N LYS A 771 13.13 30.05 29.55
CA LYS A 771 14.33 29.50 30.21
C LYS A 771 14.02 28.21 30.97
N GLU A 772 12.90 28.19 31.67
CA GLU A 772 12.43 27.06 32.47
C GLU A 772 12.03 25.89 31.55
N ARG A 773 11.37 26.20 30.42
CA ARG A 773 11.09 25.23 29.35
C ARG A 773 12.37 24.71 28.70
N LEU A 774 13.34 25.59 28.42
CA LEU A 774 14.65 25.21 27.86
C LEU A 774 15.42 24.25 28.77
N ARG A 775 15.41 24.49 30.08
CA ARG A 775 16.01 23.59 31.09
C ARG A 775 15.37 22.20 31.06
N PHE A 776 14.03 22.13 31.11
CA PHE A 776 13.30 20.87 31.00
C PHE A 776 13.61 20.12 29.70
N LEU A 777 13.69 20.82 28.57
CA LEU A 777 14.01 20.22 27.27
C LEU A 777 15.46 19.70 27.21
N ARG A 778 16.41 20.33 27.91
CA ARG A 778 17.79 19.81 28.04
C ARG A 778 17.81 18.48 28.80
N GLU A 779 17.20 18.44 29.97
CA GLU A 779 17.07 17.22 30.78
C GLU A 779 16.39 16.07 30.01
N LEU A 780 15.41 16.40 29.15
CA LEU A 780 14.76 15.43 28.26
C LEU A 780 15.69 14.95 27.12
N VAL A 781 16.43 15.85 26.47
CA VAL A 781 17.38 15.50 25.39
C VAL A 781 18.49 14.59 25.91
N GLU A 782 19.13 14.92 27.04
CA GLU A 782 20.20 14.11 27.63
C GLU A 782 19.68 12.70 27.97
N LYS A 783 18.48 12.61 28.53
CA LYS A 783 17.82 11.35 28.86
C LYS A 783 17.53 10.47 27.63
N GLU A 784 16.93 11.04 26.58
CA GLU A 784 16.59 10.30 25.36
C GLU A 784 17.85 9.92 24.55
N MET A 785 18.94 10.69 24.69
CA MET A 785 20.26 10.39 24.12
C MET A 785 21.15 9.52 25.01
N GLY A 786 20.60 8.87 26.04
CA GLY A 786 21.32 7.88 26.84
C GLY A 786 22.37 8.45 27.80
N SER A 787 22.10 9.63 28.37
CA SER A 787 22.99 10.41 29.23
C SER A 787 24.24 10.98 28.54
N LEU A 788 24.21 11.14 27.21
CA LEU A 788 25.09 12.08 26.52
C LEU A 788 24.71 13.51 26.92
N SER A 789 25.69 14.38 27.16
CA SER A 789 25.41 15.76 27.53
C SER A 789 24.85 16.57 26.37
N VAL A 790 24.13 17.65 26.67
CA VAL A 790 23.62 18.63 25.68
C VAL A 790 24.71 19.05 24.68
N GLU A 791 25.92 19.34 25.18
CA GLU A 791 27.09 19.75 24.40
C GLU A 791 27.62 18.62 23.48
N GLN A 792 27.51 17.35 23.90
CA GLN A 792 27.87 16.20 23.08
C GLN A 792 26.86 16.02 21.93
N VAL A 793 25.58 16.23 22.20
CA VAL A 793 24.51 16.20 21.19
C VAL A 793 24.69 17.36 20.19
N GLU A 794 25.05 18.57 20.64
CA GLU A 794 25.44 19.68 19.75
C GLU A 794 26.62 19.30 18.84
N ASN A 795 27.66 18.70 19.43
CA ASN A 795 28.84 18.24 18.70
C ASN A 795 28.56 17.08 17.72
N MET A 796 27.45 16.36 17.86
CA MET A 796 26.95 15.40 16.86
C MET A 796 26.15 16.12 15.78
N TRP A 797 25.22 16.98 16.19
CA TRP A 797 24.34 17.75 15.30
C TRP A 797 25.11 18.60 14.30
N MET A 798 26.09 19.37 14.76
CA MET A 798 26.93 20.23 13.91
C MET A 798 27.74 19.42 12.89
N LYS A 799 28.26 18.24 13.27
CA LYS A 799 28.97 17.34 12.33
C LYS A 799 28.03 16.75 11.27
N SER A 800 26.75 16.57 11.58
CA SER A 800 25.73 16.17 10.61
C SER A 800 25.35 17.34 9.68
N GLY A 801 25.12 18.53 10.25
CA GLY A 801 24.85 19.78 9.51
C GLY A 801 25.95 20.19 8.53
N ASP A 802 27.22 20.19 8.97
CA ASP A 802 28.41 20.34 8.11
C ASP A 802 28.49 19.26 7.02
N GLY A 803 27.83 18.12 7.23
CA GLY A 803 27.69 17.03 6.28
C GLY A 803 26.59 17.26 5.23
N LEU A 804 25.59 18.10 5.52
CA LEU A 804 24.51 18.51 4.62
C LEU A 804 24.90 19.71 3.75
N LEU A 805 25.67 20.65 4.31
CA LEU A 805 26.09 21.90 3.67
C LEU A 805 27.19 21.72 2.59
N LYS A 806 27.74 20.51 2.41
CA LYS A 806 28.83 20.25 1.46
C LYS A 806 28.33 20.07 0.02
N PRO A 807 28.83 20.87 -0.95
CA PRO A 807 28.49 20.70 -2.36
C PRO A 807 28.77 19.27 -2.86
N GLY A 808 27.93 18.77 -3.77
CA GLY A 808 28.11 17.45 -4.40
C GLY A 808 27.53 16.26 -3.65
N LYS A 809 27.20 16.37 -2.35
CA LYS A 809 26.29 15.42 -1.70
C LYS A 809 24.86 15.71 -2.13
N GLY A 810 24.35 14.96 -3.10
CA GLY A 810 22.94 15.00 -3.47
C GLY A 810 22.05 14.84 -2.24
N GLY A 811 21.13 15.78 -2.04
CA GLY A 811 19.99 15.56 -1.15
C GLY A 811 19.04 14.52 -1.74
N HIS A 812 18.12 14.03 -0.92
CA HIS A 812 16.93 13.34 -1.42
C HIS A 812 16.05 14.29 -2.25
#